data_AF-A0A9E6EZ32-F1
#
_entry.id   AF-A0A9E6EZ32-F1
#
_cell.length_a   1.000
_cell.length_b   1.000
_cell.length_c   1.000
_cell.angle_alpha   90.00
_cell.angle_beta   90.00
_cell.angle_gamma   90.00
#
_symmetry.space_group_name_H-M   'P 1'
#
loop_
_entity.id
_entity.type
_entity.pdbx_description
1 polymer ?
#
loop_
_entity_poly.entity_id
_entity_poly.type
_entity_poly.pdbx_seq_one_letter_code
_entity_poly.pdbx_strand_id
1 'polypeptide(L)'
;MANNISVSPYWLTTGQTIAAGNKVNSISVLKYIIVPAVGGVGSTLQYKSTVTVTTQQIVPANETWKIESVAIDLTANSLMQGVQGVSGATGATGPEGCTNTNYILKSNVTNAACSQIFDDGANVGIGTNTPGALLDLGVAGTKAGVLRLAGSSSGNTTIQTAAAAGSTTLNLPATSGNLIGTGAATSGQYASAKYTTTTSLNWANGNVQHIQLANGAQTFTFANSLDGGRYVLFLKQPSSGAAGTVTWPATVLWSGGTAPTLTTTNDKVDVISFIYDATNTKYYALNISSSTTTPTPVELYTTPLYNDPSLVAYWRLEGNSNDSKGSNNGTDNSVTYGSIYGKFAQGWTTSSTSGISNFGNPAPLQISGTITVSFWIKVTGALPTSRHTSFVSSGGYPAGYNGAWGFTRNYGGGGMVFLASNGSNIQAGAGSADSDYSDGTWHHIVGVYVPSTRITLYIDGVKKGESTTNIPASMPTSYSSTIGYTSNNCSICDGFNWGNIDDVAIFNRALSPYEVFYLYNGFPSSNPELYTTPLYSDASLVSYWRMEGNSNDSKGINNGSDNSITYGNSYGKFGQGASFSSASSSNIVKTSSSLPTGSSARSISLWFKTSTTGVSQSLVSWGTNSPSQACILYITAGNVINWSPWGGQTQSTTVVTNGLWHHVVWTTDGVTGHGKLYIDGIDNTSSDGGYSLATAASTTLY
;
A
#
# COMPACT_ATOMS: atom_id res chain seq x y z
N MET A 1 -43.98 17.16 -70.30
CA MET A 1 -44.72 18.18 -69.53
C MET A 1 -44.72 17.83 -68.03
N ALA A 2 -43.54 17.68 -67.40
CA ALA A 2 -43.42 17.33 -65.98
C ALA A 2 -42.50 18.31 -65.21
N ASN A 3 -42.49 19.59 -65.62
CA ASN A 3 -41.74 20.66 -64.94
C ASN A 3 -42.67 21.74 -64.33
N ASN A 4 -43.94 21.43 -64.10
CA ASN A 4 -44.87 22.35 -63.42
C ASN A 4 -45.87 21.55 -62.57
N ILE A 5 -45.42 21.11 -61.40
CA ILE A 5 -46.25 20.44 -60.38
C ILE A 5 -46.99 21.49 -59.51
N SER A 6 -47.10 22.73 -59.98
CA SER A 6 -47.53 23.90 -59.20
C SER A 6 -48.96 24.37 -59.45
N VAL A 7 -49.76 23.69 -60.29
CA VAL A 7 -51.18 24.01 -60.50
C VAL A 7 -52.01 22.73 -60.71
N SER A 8 -52.28 22.04 -59.61
CA SER A 8 -53.41 21.10 -59.55
C SER A 8 -54.67 21.88 -59.15
N PRO A 9 -55.83 21.65 -59.78
CA PRO A 9 -56.08 20.63 -60.80
C PRO A 9 -55.84 21.11 -62.25
N TYR A 10 -55.24 20.25 -63.07
CA TYR A 10 -55.05 20.48 -64.50
C TYR A 10 -56.22 19.91 -65.32
N TRP A 11 -56.71 20.67 -66.29
CA TRP A 11 -57.86 20.31 -67.13
C TRP A 11 -57.44 20.09 -68.59
N LEU A 12 -58.04 19.07 -69.21
CA LEU A 12 -57.88 18.72 -70.61
C LEU A 12 -59.17 18.94 -71.36
N THR A 13 -59.08 19.54 -72.54
CA THR A 13 -60.20 19.84 -73.44
C THR A 13 -60.26 18.84 -74.59
N THR A 14 -61.37 18.85 -75.33
CA THR A 14 -61.59 17.99 -76.51
C THR A 14 -60.36 17.95 -77.43
N GLY A 15 -59.93 16.73 -77.78
CA GLY A 15 -58.81 16.48 -78.70
C GLY A 15 -57.42 16.46 -78.05
N GLN A 16 -57.28 16.89 -76.80
CA GLN A 16 -56.00 16.76 -76.09
C GLN A 16 -55.74 15.31 -75.68
N THR A 17 -54.47 14.91 -75.70
CA THR A 17 -54.04 13.55 -75.37
C THR A 17 -53.46 13.48 -73.96
N ILE A 18 -53.76 12.40 -73.24
CA ILE A 18 -53.16 12.07 -71.95
C ILE A 18 -52.58 10.65 -72.02
N ALA A 19 -51.33 10.47 -71.60
CA ALA A 19 -50.67 9.18 -71.55
C ALA A 19 -49.92 9.03 -70.24
N ALA A 20 -49.97 7.83 -69.65
CA ALA A 20 -49.04 7.43 -68.62
C ALA A 20 -47.66 7.28 -69.31
N GLY A 21 -46.79 8.28 -69.15
CA GLY A 21 -45.42 8.22 -69.69
C GLY A 21 -44.58 7.15 -68.97
N ASN A 22 -43.34 6.94 -69.40
CA ASN A 22 -42.45 5.86 -68.92
C ASN A 22 -42.19 5.79 -67.40
N LYS A 23 -42.60 6.79 -66.62
CA LYS A 23 -42.40 6.87 -65.16
C LYS A 23 -43.71 7.04 -64.38
N VAL A 24 -44.85 6.87 -65.05
CA VAL A 24 -46.18 7.01 -64.45
C VAL A 24 -46.88 5.66 -64.58
N ASN A 25 -47.30 5.08 -63.46
CA ASN A 25 -48.06 3.83 -63.45
C ASN A 25 -49.51 4.07 -63.87
N SER A 26 -50.12 5.17 -63.40
CA SER A 26 -51.49 5.52 -63.76
C SER A 26 -51.82 6.99 -63.48
N ILE A 27 -52.83 7.51 -64.17
CA ILE A 27 -53.38 8.85 -63.95
C ILE A 27 -54.88 8.75 -63.68
N SER A 28 -55.34 9.23 -62.53
CA SER A 28 -56.77 9.26 -62.18
C SER A 28 -57.41 10.54 -62.70
N VAL A 29 -58.51 10.41 -63.44
CA VAL A 29 -59.16 11.50 -64.16
C VAL A 29 -60.67 11.46 -63.97
N LEU A 30 -61.30 12.62 -63.74
CA LEU A 30 -62.75 12.80 -63.80
C LEU A 30 -63.17 13.30 -65.19
N LYS A 31 -64.09 12.61 -65.85
CA LYS A 31 -64.64 13.01 -67.15
C LYS A 31 -65.91 13.82 -66.97
N TYR A 32 -66.06 14.90 -67.71
CA TYR A 32 -67.26 15.72 -67.77
C TYR A 32 -67.72 15.85 -69.21
N ILE A 33 -69.04 15.78 -69.43
CA ILE A 33 -69.67 16.18 -70.69
C ILE A 33 -69.95 17.68 -70.62
N ILE A 34 -69.62 18.37 -71.70
CA ILE A 34 -69.94 19.78 -71.91
C ILE A 34 -71.36 19.84 -72.48
N VAL A 35 -72.31 20.33 -71.68
CA VAL A 35 -73.72 20.46 -72.08
C VAL A 35 -74.04 21.95 -72.19
N PRO A 36 -74.80 22.40 -73.20
CA PRO A 36 -75.28 23.78 -73.24
C PRO A 36 -76.06 24.11 -71.96
N ALA A 37 -75.79 25.28 -71.35
CA ALA A 37 -76.52 25.72 -70.18
C ALA A 37 -78.00 25.92 -70.53
N VAL A 38 -78.92 25.52 -69.64
CA VAL A 38 -80.37 25.72 -69.82
C VAL A 38 -80.63 27.23 -69.88
N GLY A 39 -80.91 27.75 -71.08
CA GLY A 39 -81.01 29.19 -71.36
C GLY A 39 -80.13 29.71 -72.51
N GLY A 40 -79.27 28.86 -73.09
CA GLY A 40 -78.60 29.13 -74.38
C GLY A 40 -77.34 30.01 -74.32
N VAL A 41 -76.89 30.45 -73.14
CA VAL A 41 -75.64 31.22 -72.99
C VAL A 41 -74.68 30.45 -72.08
N GLY A 42 -73.64 29.87 -72.68
CA GLY A 42 -72.58 29.12 -71.98
C GLY A 42 -72.81 27.60 -71.93
N SER A 43 -71.89 26.90 -71.28
CA SER A 43 -71.95 25.44 -71.10
C SER A 43 -71.73 25.06 -69.64
N THR A 44 -72.45 24.06 -69.17
CA THR A 44 -72.25 23.42 -67.87
C THR A 44 -71.47 22.12 -68.03
N LEU A 45 -70.73 21.75 -66.98
CA LEU A 45 -70.02 20.48 -66.93
C LEU A 45 -70.85 19.48 -66.13
N GLN A 46 -71.29 18.43 -66.79
CA GLN A 46 -71.97 17.31 -66.14
C GLN A 46 -70.97 16.16 -65.97
N TYR A 47 -70.75 15.73 -64.73
CA TYR A 47 -69.87 14.60 -64.44
C TYR A 47 -70.38 13.33 -65.15
N LYS A 48 -69.45 12.63 -65.81
CA LYS A 48 -69.71 11.40 -66.56
C LYS A 48 -69.22 10.18 -65.81
N SER A 49 -67.93 10.13 -65.49
CA SER A 49 -67.28 8.97 -64.85
C SER A 49 -65.84 9.29 -64.45
N THR A 50 -65.27 8.51 -63.54
CA THR A 50 -63.81 8.48 -63.29
C THR A 50 -63.15 7.44 -64.20
N VAL A 51 -61.95 7.74 -64.69
CA VAL A 51 -61.10 6.76 -65.39
C VAL A 51 -59.68 6.78 -64.85
N THR A 52 -59.05 5.61 -64.85
CA THR A 52 -57.62 5.44 -64.62
C THR A 52 -56.93 5.27 -65.97
N VAL A 53 -56.13 6.25 -66.38
CA VAL A 53 -55.37 6.24 -67.62
C VAL A 53 -54.04 5.54 -67.39
N THR A 54 -53.87 4.34 -67.97
CA THR A 54 -52.61 3.56 -67.95
C THR A 54 -51.96 3.47 -69.33
N THR A 55 -52.68 3.87 -70.38
CA THR A 55 -52.22 3.95 -71.78
C THR A 55 -52.72 5.25 -72.41
N GLN A 56 -52.16 5.67 -73.54
CA GLN A 56 -52.54 6.93 -74.18
C GLN A 56 -54.03 6.96 -74.54
N GLN A 57 -54.72 8.03 -74.13
CA GLN A 57 -56.11 8.33 -74.47
C GLN A 57 -56.22 9.75 -75.02
N ILE A 58 -57.26 10.00 -75.83
CA ILE A 58 -57.61 11.31 -76.36
C ILE A 58 -58.95 11.71 -75.75
N VAL A 59 -59.07 12.96 -75.27
CA VAL A 59 -60.34 13.48 -74.74
C VAL A 59 -61.37 13.53 -75.88
N PRO A 60 -62.51 12.82 -75.76
CA PRO A 60 -63.55 12.79 -76.80
C PRO A 60 -64.16 14.16 -77.09
N ALA A 61 -64.82 14.27 -78.25
CA ALA A 61 -65.62 15.44 -78.58
C ALA A 61 -66.71 15.69 -77.54
N ASN A 62 -66.90 16.96 -77.17
CA ASN A 62 -67.85 17.43 -76.13
C ASN A 62 -67.54 16.94 -74.71
N GLU A 63 -66.30 16.51 -74.45
CA GLU A 63 -65.83 16.23 -73.09
C GLU A 63 -64.69 17.16 -72.67
N THR A 64 -64.61 17.39 -71.35
CA THR A 64 -63.41 17.91 -70.68
C THR A 64 -63.08 17.06 -69.48
N TRP A 65 -61.80 16.83 -69.26
CA TRP A 65 -61.29 15.89 -68.28
C TRP A 65 -60.43 16.62 -67.25
N LYS A 66 -60.66 16.35 -65.96
CA LYS A 66 -59.88 16.92 -64.85
C LYS A 66 -58.93 15.86 -64.29
N ILE A 67 -57.64 16.15 -64.24
CA ILE A 67 -56.65 15.27 -63.60
C ILE A 67 -56.74 15.46 -62.08
N GLU A 68 -57.00 14.36 -61.36
CA GLU A 68 -57.07 14.35 -59.89
C GLU A 68 -55.74 13.95 -59.25
N SER A 69 -55.11 12.90 -59.77
CA SER A 69 -53.83 12.41 -59.24
C SER A 69 -53.01 11.66 -60.27
N VAL A 70 -51.69 11.67 -60.09
CA VAL A 70 -50.72 10.93 -60.90
C VAL A 70 -49.96 9.97 -59.98
N ALA A 71 -50.06 8.66 -60.24
CA ALA A 71 -49.29 7.65 -59.54
C ALA A 71 -47.97 7.41 -60.29
N ILE A 72 -46.86 7.80 -59.66
CA ILE A 72 -45.51 7.66 -60.23
C ILE A 72 -44.96 6.27 -59.89
N ASP A 73 -44.24 5.66 -60.83
CA ASP A 73 -43.46 4.46 -60.55
C ASP A 73 -42.17 4.83 -59.79
N LEU A 74 -42.14 4.55 -58.49
CA LEU A 74 -40.99 4.82 -57.63
C LEU A 74 -39.85 3.80 -57.80
N THR A 75 -40.10 2.67 -58.49
CA THR A 75 -39.07 1.65 -58.73
C THR A 75 -38.13 2.02 -59.88
N ALA A 76 -38.47 3.03 -60.69
CA ALA A 76 -37.68 3.52 -61.81
C ALA A 76 -36.70 4.68 -61.48
N ASN A 77 -36.38 4.91 -60.20
CA ASN A 77 -35.52 6.03 -59.78
C ASN A 77 -34.15 5.58 -59.25
N SER A 78 -33.20 5.36 -60.15
CA SER A 78 -31.78 5.20 -59.82
C SER A 78 -31.00 6.51 -59.72
N LEU A 79 -31.61 7.69 -59.83
CA LEU A 79 -30.87 8.96 -59.84
C LEU A 79 -31.64 10.08 -59.13
N MET A 80 -31.74 9.99 -57.80
CA MET A 80 -31.67 11.12 -56.88
C MET A 80 -31.18 10.63 -55.51
N GLN A 81 -29.88 10.36 -55.41
CA GLN A 81 -29.17 10.47 -54.14
C GLN A 81 -28.25 11.68 -54.24
N GLY A 82 -28.34 12.58 -53.26
CA GLY A 82 -27.42 13.71 -53.11
C GLY A 82 -25.97 13.24 -52.89
N VAL A 83 -25.03 14.18 -52.92
CA VAL A 83 -23.57 13.95 -52.82
C VAL A 83 -23.24 12.78 -51.89
N GLN A 84 -22.89 11.66 -52.52
CA GLN A 84 -22.41 10.46 -51.88
C GLN A 84 -21.05 10.78 -51.26
N GLY A 85 -20.95 10.73 -49.94
CA GLY A 85 -19.65 10.69 -49.26
C GLY A 85 -18.87 9.47 -49.75
N VAL A 86 -17.54 9.58 -49.77
CA VAL A 86 -16.61 8.56 -50.30
C VAL A 86 -17.01 7.14 -49.86
N SER A 87 -17.43 6.33 -50.82
CA SER A 87 -17.71 4.91 -50.63
C SER A 87 -16.38 4.15 -50.70
N GLY A 88 -16.11 3.31 -49.69
CA GLY A 88 -14.97 2.38 -49.73
C GLY A 88 -15.11 1.37 -50.87
N ALA A 89 -13.98 0.81 -51.33
CA ALA A 89 -13.96 -0.12 -52.45
C ALA A 89 -14.97 -1.28 -52.28
N THR A 90 -15.76 -1.54 -53.32
CA THR A 90 -16.72 -2.66 -53.38
C THR A 90 -16.18 -3.75 -54.31
N GLY A 91 -16.25 -5.00 -53.89
CA GLY A 91 -16.06 -6.16 -54.75
C GLY A 91 -17.30 -6.43 -55.61
N ALA A 92 -17.21 -7.39 -56.54
CA ALA A 92 -18.19 -7.63 -57.62
C ALA A 92 -19.63 -7.98 -57.17
N THR A 93 -19.91 -8.11 -55.87
CA THR A 93 -21.23 -8.47 -55.32
C THR A 93 -21.68 -7.63 -54.12
N GLY A 94 -21.04 -6.50 -53.82
CA GLY A 94 -21.43 -5.62 -52.70
C GLY A 94 -20.32 -5.39 -51.67
N PRO A 95 -20.60 -4.71 -50.54
CA PRO A 95 -19.58 -4.41 -49.53
C PRO A 95 -18.99 -5.71 -49.00
N GLU A 96 -17.64 -5.83 -49.01
CA GLU A 96 -16.96 -6.96 -48.37
C GLU A 96 -17.24 -6.89 -46.86
N GLY A 97 -18.30 -7.55 -46.40
CA GLY A 97 -18.39 -8.02 -45.02
C GLY A 97 -17.24 -9.00 -44.77
N CYS A 98 -16.61 -8.96 -43.61
CA CYS A 98 -15.70 -10.04 -43.25
C CYS A 98 -16.46 -11.37 -43.35
N THR A 99 -15.96 -12.30 -44.16
CA THR A 99 -16.70 -13.49 -44.62
C THR A 99 -16.93 -14.53 -43.50
N ASN A 100 -16.51 -14.23 -42.29
CA ASN A 100 -16.66 -15.03 -41.09
C ASN A 100 -17.25 -14.19 -39.94
N THR A 101 -18.13 -14.81 -39.15
CA THR A 101 -18.54 -14.27 -37.85
C THR A 101 -17.28 -14.00 -37.02
N ASN A 102 -17.22 -12.87 -36.31
CA ASN A 102 -16.15 -12.50 -35.35
C ASN A 102 -14.97 -11.68 -35.90
N TYR A 103 -15.15 -10.97 -37.02
CA TYR A 103 -14.19 -10.00 -37.56
C TYR A 103 -14.85 -8.66 -37.84
N ILE A 104 -14.16 -7.56 -37.50
CA ILE A 104 -14.61 -6.20 -37.79
C ILE A 104 -13.78 -5.61 -38.93
N LEU A 105 -14.45 -4.99 -39.90
CA LEU A 105 -13.82 -4.21 -40.97
C LEU A 105 -13.11 -2.99 -40.38
N LYS A 106 -11.80 -2.89 -40.60
CA LYS A 106 -11.03 -1.67 -40.34
C LYS A 106 -10.62 -1.03 -41.67
N SER A 107 -10.97 0.23 -41.87
CA SER A 107 -10.47 1.04 -42.99
C SER A 107 -9.17 1.74 -42.58
N ASN A 108 -8.13 1.66 -43.41
CA ASN A 108 -6.89 2.43 -43.24
C ASN A 108 -6.81 3.62 -44.21
N VAL A 109 -7.97 4.17 -44.59
CA VAL A 109 -8.13 5.32 -45.50
C VAL A 109 -7.86 5.00 -46.98
N THR A 110 -7.07 3.97 -47.29
CA THR A 110 -6.77 3.51 -48.68
C THR A 110 -7.34 2.13 -49.01
N ASN A 111 -7.35 1.20 -48.05
CA ASN A 111 -7.89 -0.15 -48.16
C ASN A 111 -8.79 -0.50 -46.94
N ALA A 112 -9.67 -1.49 -47.10
CA ALA A 112 -10.39 -2.12 -45.99
C ALA A 112 -9.73 -3.48 -45.67
N ALA A 113 -9.52 -3.80 -44.38
CA ALA A 113 -8.96 -5.07 -43.93
C ALA A 113 -9.71 -5.60 -42.70
N CYS A 114 -9.89 -6.92 -42.61
CA CYS A 114 -10.55 -7.56 -41.48
C CYS A 114 -9.61 -7.67 -40.27
N SER A 115 -10.10 -7.29 -39.08
CA SER A 115 -9.38 -7.38 -37.81
C SER A 115 -10.16 -8.27 -36.82
N GLN A 116 -9.45 -9.18 -36.16
CA GLN A 116 -10.02 -10.21 -35.29
C GLN A 116 -10.41 -9.64 -33.92
N ILE A 117 -11.72 -9.52 -33.69
CA ILE A 117 -12.31 -9.27 -32.37
C ILE A 117 -13.37 -10.35 -32.19
N PHE A 118 -13.07 -11.33 -31.34
CA PHE A 118 -13.93 -12.45 -31.05
C PHE A 118 -14.80 -12.17 -29.84
N ASP A 119 -16.09 -12.45 -29.96
CA ASP A 119 -17.06 -12.36 -28.86
C ASP A 119 -17.81 -13.69 -28.83
N ASP A 120 -17.69 -14.43 -27.71
CA ASP A 120 -18.36 -15.72 -27.54
C ASP A 120 -19.76 -15.60 -26.89
N GLY A 121 -20.24 -14.37 -26.66
CA GLY A 121 -21.46 -14.06 -25.93
C GLY A 121 -21.27 -13.89 -24.42
N ALA A 122 -20.08 -14.21 -23.88
CA ALA A 122 -19.71 -14.01 -22.48
C ALA A 122 -18.40 -13.20 -22.31
N ASN A 123 -17.45 -13.35 -23.23
CA ASN A 123 -16.09 -12.86 -23.18
C ASN A 123 -15.66 -12.24 -24.53
N VAL A 124 -14.75 -11.25 -24.50
CA VAL A 124 -14.20 -10.60 -25.69
C VAL A 124 -12.71 -10.89 -25.83
N GLY A 125 -12.31 -11.50 -26.95
CA GLY A 125 -10.92 -11.77 -27.33
C GLY A 125 -10.42 -10.85 -28.44
N ILE A 126 -9.33 -10.12 -28.23
CA ILE A 126 -8.65 -9.34 -29.28
C ILE A 126 -7.42 -10.09 -29.76
N GLY A 127 -7.52 -10.70 -30.94
CA GLY A 127 -6.46 -11.51 -31.54
C GLY A 127 -6.47 -13.00 -31.15
N THR A 128 -7.47 -13.48 -30.41
CA THR A 128 -7.69 -14.90 -30.05
C THR A 128 -9.12 -15.34 -30.38
N ASN A 129 -9.34 -16.65 -30.61
CA ASN A 129 -10.66 -17.26 -30.87
C ASN A 129 -11.23 -18.04 -29.67
N THR A 130 -10.49 -18.08 -28.56
CA THR A 130 -10.86 -18.83 -27.35
C THR A 130 -10.55 -17.97 -26.13
N PRO A 131 -11.30 -16.87 -25.90
CA PRO A 131 -11.03 -15.99 -24.77
C PRO A 131 -11.27 -16.74 -23.45
N GLY A 132 -10.24 -16.79 -22.60
CA GLY A 132 -10.32 -17.44 -21.29
C GLY A 132 -10.86 -16.56 -20.16
N ALA A 133 -11.14 -15.28 -20.45
CA ALA A 133 -11.60 -14.27 -19.52
C ALA A 133 -12.46 -13.21 -20.23
N LEU A 134 -13.22 -12.42 -19.46
CA LEU A 134 -14.14 -11.39 -19.97
C LEU A 134 -13.49 -10.44 -20.99
N LEU A 135 -12.20 -10.16 -20.84
CA LEU A 135 -11.37 -9.48 -21.84
C LEU A 135 -10.03 -10.22 -21.95
N ASP A 136 -9.79 -10.86 -23.09
CA ASP A 136 -8.56 -11.59 -23.40
C ASP A 136 -7.78 -10.87 -24.51
N LEU A 137 -6.51 -10.54 -24.26
CA LEU A 137 -5.69 -9.72 -25.16
C LEU A 137 -4.47 -10.51 -25.64
N GLY A 138 -4.39 -10.75 -26.95
CA GLY A 138 -3.31 -11.54 -27.54
C GLY A 138 -3.58 -13.06 -27.50
N VAL A 139 -2.54 -13.85 -27.73
CA VAL A 139 -2.60 -15.32 -27.74
C VAL A 139 -1.44 -15.85 -26.91
N ALA A 140 -1.76 -16.65 -25.89
CA ALA A 140 -0.77 -17.28 -25.02
C ALA A 140 0.29 -18.03 -25.84
N GLY A 141 1.57 -17.82 -25.50
CA GLY A 141 2.71 -18.46 -26.18
C GLY A 141 3.16 -17.79 -27.47
N THR A 142 2.38 -16.89 -28.09
CA THR A 142 2.66 -16.44 -29.47
C THR A 142 2.55 -14.93 -29.68
N LYS A 143 1.66 -14.22 -28.96
CA LYS A 143 1.47 -12.77 -29.15
C LYS A 143 1.12 -12.08 -27.83
N ALA A 144 1.96 -11.14 -27.42
CA ALA A 144 1.72 -10.30 -26.25
C ALA A 144 0.47 -9.43 -26.42
N GLY A 145 -0.36 -9.37 -25.38
CA GLY A 145 -1.48 -8.43 -25.27
C GLY A 145 -1.02 -7.10 -24.70
N VAL A 146 -1.52 -5.98 -25.24
CA VAL A 146 -1.28 -4.65 -24.68
C VAL A 146 -2.61 -3.94 -24.47
N LEU A 147 -2.94 -3.63 -23.22
CA LEU A 147 -4.00 -2.66 -22.90
C LEU A 147 -3.34 -1.31 -22.64
N ARG A 148 -3.82 -0.29 -23.36
CA ARG A 148 -3.35 1.09 -23.20
C ARG A 148 -4.51 1.97 -22.76
N LEU A 149 -4.37 2.62 -21.61
CA LEU A 149 -5.32 3.61 -21.10
C LEU A 149 -4.65 4.97 -21.19
N ALA A 150 -5.10 5.81 -22.12
CA ALA A 150 -4.60 7.17 -22.30
C ALA A 150 -5.71 8.18 -21.98
N GLY A 151 -5.42 9.15 -21.11
CA GLY A 151 -6.25 10.34 -20.92
C GLY A 151 -5.65 11.54 -21.65
N SER A 152 -6.41 12.60 -21.85
CA SER A 152 -5.95 13.82 -22.54
C SER A 152 -4.81 14.55 -21.81
N SER A 153 -4.59 14.26 -20.53
CA SER A 153 -3.57 14.87 -19.67
C SER A 153 -2.68 13.87 -18.92
N SER A 154 -2.92 12.57 -19.06
CA SER A 154 -2.16 11.51 -18.38
C SER A 154 -1.26 10.77 -19.36
N GLY A 155 0.00 10.54 -18.98
CA GLY A 155 0.94 9.72 -19.74
C GLY A 155 0.43 8.27 -19.91
N ASN A 156 1.03 7.53 -20.83
CA ASN A 156 0.53 6.20 -21.19
C ASN A 156 0.77 5.20 -20.05
N THR A 157 -0.31 4.63 -19.52
CA THR A 157 -0.24 3.42 -18.69
C THR A 157 -0.48 2.21 -19.58
N THR A 158 0.49 1.29 -19.61
CA THR A 158 0.40 0.06 -20.40
C THR A 158 0.51 -1.17 -19.52
N ILE A 159 -0.46 -2.07 -19.64
CA ILE A 159 -0.38 -3.43 -19.09
C ILE A 159 0.08 -4.33 -20.22
N GLN A 160 1.23 -4.99 -20.05
CA GLN A 160 1.77 -5.94 -21.02
C GLN A 160 1.85 -7.32 -20.38
N THR A 161 1.19 -8.29 -21.00
CA THR A 161 1.38 -9.71 -20.68
C THR A 161 2.51 -10.26 -21.56
N ALA A 162 3.43 -11.02 -20.97
CA ALA A 162 4.51 -11.63 -21.74
C ALA A 162 3.95 -12.64 -22.75
N ALA A 163 4.57 -12.72 -23.93
CA ALA A 163 4.16 -13.67 -24.97
C ALA A 163 4.31 -15.14 -24.53
N ALA A 164 5.17 -15.44 -23.55
CA ALA A 164 5.29 -16.74 -22.88
C ALA A 164 4.96 -16.58 -21.39
N ALA A 165 4.58 -17.68 -20.71
CA ALA A 165 4.22 -17.65 -19.29
C ALA A 165 5.34 -17.00 -18.44
N GLY A 166 5.03 -15.89 -17.77
CA GLY A 166 5.97 -15.05 -17.04
C GLY A 166 5.27 -13.88 -16.34
N SER A 167 6.04 -13.02 -15.68
CA SER A 167 5.53 -11.88 -14.90
C SER A 167 4.88 -10.81 -15.79
N THR A 168 3.69 -10.34 -15.43
CA THR A 168 3.03 -9.18 -16.06
C THR A 168 3.77 -7.90 -15.68
N THR A 169 4.13 -7.07 -16.66
CA THR A 169 4.74 -5.76 -16.41
C THR A 169 3.71 -4.64 -16.54
N LEU A 170 3.62 -3.79 -15.52
CA LEU A 170 2.89 -2.53 -15.56
C LEU A 170 3.91 -1.40 -15.70
N ASN A 171 4.03 -0.84 -16.90
CA ASN A 171 4.89 0.31 -17.12
C ASN A 171 4.08 1.60 -16.91
N LEU A 172 4.48 2.37 -15.90
CA LEU A 172 3.98 3.72 -15.64
C LEU A 172 4.76 4.73 -16.50
N PRO A 173 4.15 5.85 -16.91
CA PRO A 173 4.86 6.92 -17.61
C PRO A 173 6.01 7.48 -16.76
N ALA A 174 7.10 7.89 -17.42
CA ALA A 174 8.35 8.34 -16.80
C ALA A 174 8.23 9.60 -15.91
N THR A 175 7.05 10.21 -15.85
CA THR A 175 6.74 11.39 -15.06
C THR A 175 5.53 11.09 -14.17
N SER A 176 5.78 10.86 -12.87
CA SER A 176 4.83 10.76 -11.75
C SER A 176 3.48 10.09 -12.06
N GLY A 177 3.43 8.76 -11.90
CA GLY A 177 2.18 8.01 -11.77
C GLY A 177 2.16 7.25 -10.44
N ASN A 178 1.05 7.31 -9.70
CA ASN A 178 0.85 6.53 -8.49
C ASN A 178 0.12 5.23 -8.84
N LEU A 179 0.64 4.07 -8.42
CA LEU A 179 -0.11 2.82 -8.44
C LEU A 179 -0.93 2.79 -7.16
N ILE A 180 -2.25 2.96 -7.21
CA ILE A 180 -3.11 2.74 -6.04
C ILE A 180 -3.59 1.30 -6.10
N GLY A 181 -2.83 0.39 -5.48
CA GLY A 181 -3.25 -0.99 -5.27
C GLY A 181 -4.07 -1.09 -3.98
N THR A 182 -5.38 -1.33 -4.07
CA THR A 182 -6.14 -1.79 -2.90
C THR A 182 -5.84 -3.27 -2.67
N GLY A 183 -4.93 -3.55 -1.74
CA GLY A 183 -4.50 -4.91 -1.37
C GLY A 183 -3.17 -5.32 -2.01
N ALA A 184 -2.25 -5.81 -1.15
CA ALA A 184 -0.96 -6.49 -1.39
C ALA A 184 0.03 -5.99 -2.47
N ALA A 185 -0.32 -5.03 -3.33
CA ALA A 185 0.49 -4.64 -4.49
C ALA A 185 1.28 -3.33 -4.28
N THR A 186 1.07 -2.61 -3.18
CA THR A 186 1.82 -1.38 -2.88
C THR A 186 2.14 -1.25 -1.40
N SER A 187 3.02 -2.12 -0.91
CA SER A 187 3.92 -1.86 0.21
C SER A 187 4.81 -3.09 0.42
N GLY A 188 6.08 -2.98 -0.02
CA GLY A 188 7.16 -3.89 0.35
C GLY A 188 7.10 -5.31 -0.24
N GLN A 189 8.25 -5.81 -0.71
CA GLN A 189 8.78 -7.13 -0.37
C GLN A 189 10.08 -7.33 -1.17
N TYR A 190 11.24 -7.20 -0.53
CA TYR A 190 11.91 -8.32 0.16
C TYR A 190 12.03 -9.57 -0.72
N ALA A 191 12.47 -9.43 -1.97
CA ALA A 191 12.98 -10.56 -2.72
C ALA A 191 14.35 -10.95 -2.14
N SER A 192 14.35 -11.81 -1.11
CA SER A 192 15.59 -12.45 -0.68
C SER A 192 15.97 -13.51 -1.70
N ALA A 193 16.94 -13.23 -2.55
CA ALA A 193 17.69 -14.31 -3.16
C ALA A 193 18.66 -14.84 -2.09
N LYS A 194 18.49 -16.11 -1.69
CA LYS A 194 19.44 -16.84 -0.84
C LYS A 194 20.47 -17.48 -1.77
N TYR A 195 21.67 -16.91 -1.83
CA TYR A 195 22.75 -17.51 -2.60
C TYR A 195 23.66 -18.33 -1.68
N THR A 196 23.92 -19.57 -2.08
CA THR A 196 24.88 -20.45 -1.41
C THR A 196 26.32 -20.02 -1.64
N THR A 197 26.64 -19.37 -2.78
CA THR A 197 27.88 -18.60 -3.07
C THR A 197 27.69 -17.75 -4.33
N THR A 198 27.50 -16.43 -4.23
CA THR A 198 27.65 -15.52 -5.39
C THR A 198 28.38 -14.27 -4.96
N THR A 199 29.20 -13.73 -5.86
CA THR A 199 29.85 -12.43 -5.67
C THR A 199 29.32 -11.37 -6.65
N SER A 200 28.37 -11.73 -7.51
CA SER A 200 27.70 -10.82 -8.44
C SER A 200 26.32 -10.47 -7.92
N LEU A 201 26.16 -9.26 -7.36
CA LEU A 201 24.90 -8.76 -6.83
C LEU A 201 24.18 -7.93 -7.89
N ASN A 202 23.04 -8.45 -8.32
CA ASN A 202 22.14 -7.76 -9.23
C ASN A 202 20.93 -7.22 -8.45
N TRP A 203 20.83 -5.91 -8.30
CA TRP A 203 19.76 -5.27 -7.52
C TRP A 203 18.37 -5.35 -8.16
N ALA A 204 18.28 -5.76 -9.45
CA ALA A 204 17.00 -6.11 -10.06
C ALA A 204 16.38 -7.38 -9.42
N ASN A 205 17.19 -8.21 -8.75
CA ASN A 205 16.71 -9.43 -8.07
C ASN A 205 16.13 -9.16 -6.68
N GLY A 206 16.13 -7.90 -6.23
CA GLY A 206 15.67 -7.51 -4.90
C GLY A 206 16.61 -6.51 -4.26
N ASN A 207 16.03 -5.57 -3.53
CA ASN A 207 16.78 -4.57 -2.79
C ASN A 207 17.29 -5.06 -1.43
N VAL A 208 16.93 -6.29 -1.03
CA VAL A 208 17.50 -6.97 0.14
C VAL A 208 18.04 -8.32 -0.30
N GLN A 209 19.33 -8.60 -0.08
CA GLN A 209 19.96 -9.86 -0.51
C GLN A 209 20.66 -10.56 0.65
N HIS A 210 20.67 -11.90 0.62
CA HIS A 210 21.31 -12.75 1.63
C HIS A 210 22.38 -13.62 0.95
N ILE A 211 23.63 -13.49 1.39
CA ILE A 211 24.76 -14.21 0.81
C ILE A 211 25.47 -14.96 1.93
N GLN A 212 25.67 -16.26 1.75
CA GLN A 212 26.63 -17.01 2.55
C GLN A 212 28.02 -16.88 1.91
N LEU A 213 28.98 -16.38 2.68
CA LEU A 213 30.37 -16.26 2.27
C LEU A 213 31.00 -17.66 2.17
N ALA A 214 31.85 -17.84 1.15
CA ALA A 214 32.83 -18.92 1.09
C ALA A 214 34.04 -18.64 2.00
N ASN A 215 34.81 -19.69 2.30
CA ASN A 215 36.06 -19.57 3.03
C ASN A 215 37.08 -18.72 2.24
N GLY A 216 37.68 -17.72 2.87
CA GLY A 216 38.68 -16.84 2.25
C GLY A 216 38.11 -15.65 1.47
N ALA A 217 38.96 -15.01 0.65
CA ALA A 217 38.66 -13.73 0.03
C ALA A 217 37.74 -13.83 -1.20
N GLN A 218 36.77 -12.92 -1.28
CA GLN A 218 35.77 -12.83 -2.34
C GLN A 218 35.66 -11.39 -2.85
N THR A 219 35.58 -11.18 -4.16
CA THR A 219 35.41 -9.83 -4.74
C THR A 219 34.00 -9.63 -5.26
N PHE A 220 33.30 -8.64 -4.70
CA PHE A 220 31.90 -8.37 -5.00
C PHE A 220 31.76 -7.39 -6.17
N THR A 221 30.70 -7.55 -6.95
CA THR A 221 30.30 -6.62 -8.02
C THR A 221 28.81 -6.29 -7.90
N PHE A 222 28.44 -5.03 -8.15
CA PHE A 222 27.06 -4.55 -8.05
C PHE A 222 26.55 -4.14 -9.44
N ALA A 223 25.30 -4.51 -9.77
CA ALA A 223 24.66 -4.23 -11.05
C ALA A 223 23.19 -3.83 -10.88
N ASN A 224 22.65 -3.12 -11.88
CA ASN A 224 21.25 -2.70 -11.98
C ASN A 224 20.74 -1.88 -10.77
N SER A 225 21.60 -1.02 -10.22
CA SER A 225 21.19 -0.05 -9.21
C SER A 225 20.35 1.07 -9.83
N LEU A 226 19.38 1.54 -9.06
CA LEU A 226 18.49 2.64 -9.39
C LEU A 226 18.87 3.84 -8.53
N ASP A 227 18.79 5.04 -9.12
CA ASP A 227 19.09 6.28 -8.41
C ASP A 227 18.20 6.45 -7.17
N GLY A 228 18.79 6.83 -6.04
CA GLY A 228 18.12 6.88 -4.72
C GLY A 228 17.75 5.51 -4.13
N GLY A 229 18.12 4.41 -4.80
CA GLY A 229 17.83 3.05 -4.38
C GLY A 229 18.46 2.71 -3.02
N ARG A 230 17.66 2.14 -2.11
CA ARG A 230 18.10 1.69 -0.78
C ARG A 230 18.23 0.18 -0.76
N TYR A 231 19.43 -0.29 -0.48
CA TYR A 231 19.81 -1.70 -0.56
C TYR A 231 20.32 -2.22 0.78
N VAL A 232 19.96 -3.45 1.12
CA VAL A 232 20.45 -4.13 2.33
C VAL A 232 21.06 -5.47 1.95
N LEU A 233 22.23 -5.77 2.51
CA LEU A 233 22.95 -6.99 2.27
C LEU A 233 23.21 -7.70 3.60
N PHE A 234 22.72 -8.93 3.72
CA PHE A 234 23.04 -9.84 4.80
C PHE A 234 24.18 -10.76 4.35
N LEU A 235 25.32 -10.70 5.04
CA LEU A 235 26.48 -11.54 4.79
C LEU A 235 26.64 -12.55 5.92
N LYS A 236 26.35 -13.82 5.66
CA LYS A 236 26.57 -14.91 6.62
C LYS A 236 27.98 -15.48 6.43
N GLN A 237 28.76 -15.62 7.49
CA GLN A 237 30.05 -16.33 7.46
C GLN A 237 29.86 -17.82 7.08
N PRO A 238 30.91 -18.48 6.57
CA PRO A 238 30.88 -19.92 6.31
C PRO A 238 30.40 -20.69 7.55
N SER A 239 29.77 -21.85 7.33
CA SER A 239 29.36 -22.73 8.42
C SER A 239 30.54 -23.41 9.13
N SER A 240 31.70 -23.48 8.46
CA SER A 240 32.95 -23.99 9.02
C SER A 240 34.15 -23.54 8.18
N GLY A 241 35.33 -23.46 8.81
CA GLY A 241 36.59 -23.12 8.14
C GLY A 241 37.09 -21.72 8.43
N ALA A 242 37.90 -21.18 7.51
CA ALA A 242 38.46 -19.84 7.62
C ALA A 242 37.42 -18.77 7.26
N ALA A 243 37.43 -17.64 7.97
CA ALA A 243 36.50 -16.56 7.73
C ALA A 243 36.48 -16.11 6.26
N GLY A 244 35.28 -15.88 5.73
CA GLY A 244 35.07 -15.24 4.45
C GLY A 244 35.39 -13.75 4.57
N THR A 245 36.18 -13.23 3.63
CA THR A 245 36.49 -11.79 3.55
C THR A 245 35.99 -11.21 2.22
N VAL A 246 35.59 -9.94 2.24
CA VAL A 246 34.99 -9.28 1.07
C VAL A 246 35.85 -8.13 0.60
N THR A 247 36.21 -8.15 -0.69
CA THR A 247 36.69 -7.02 -1.45
C THR A 247 35.49 -6.33 -2.10
N TRP A 248 35.23 -5.11 -1.67
CA TRP A 248 34.09 -4.32 -2.12
C TRP A 248 34.36 -3.61 -3.45
N PRO A 249 33.33 -3.34 -4.27
CA PRO A 249 33.48 -2.48 -5.44
C PRO A 249 34.04 -1.10 -5.07
N ALA A 250 34.92 -0.55 -5.90
CA ALA A 250 35.47 0.81 -5.71
C ALA A 250 34.41 1.94 -5.80
N THR A 251 33.19 1.60 -6.21
CA THR A 251 32.03 2.48 -6.20
C THR A 251 31.42 2.63 -4.79
N VAL A 252 31.79 1.79 -3.83
CA VAL A 252 31.31 1.89 -2.44
C VAL A 252 32.13 2.90 -1.64
N LEU A 253 31.45 3.88 -1.06
CA LEU A 253 31.99 4.87 -0.12
C LEU A 253 31.47 4.56 1.27
N TRP A 254 32.39 4.40 2.23
CA TRP A 254 32.05 4.04 3.60
C TRP A 254 31.94 5.26 4.50
N SER A 255 30.93 5.25 5.38
CA SER A 255 30.71 6.33 6.37
C SER A 255 31.92 6.60 7.29
N GLY A 256 32.80 5.60 7.51
CA GLY A 256 34.04 5.74 8.29
C GLY A 256 35.32 5.88 7.46
N GLY A 257 35.23 6.06 6.14
CA GLY A 257 36.38 6.15 5.23
C GLY A 257 37.04 4.81 4.88
N THR A 258 36.78 3.74 5.64
CA THR A 258 37.25 2.37 5.39
C THR A 258 36.10 1.37 5.41
N ALA A 259 36.28 0.23 4.72
CA ALA A 259 35.32 -0.85 4.75
C ALA A 259 35.17 -1.43 6.17
N PRO A 260 33.96 -1.89 6.56
CA PRO A 260 33.72 -2.46 7.87
C PRO A 260 34.48 -3.78 8.02
N THR A 261 34.98 -4.03 9.23
CA THR A 261 35.49 -5.34 9.61
C THR A 261 34.30 -6.30 9.74
N LEU A 262 34.26 -7.33 8.91
CA LEU A 262 33.25 -8.39 9.00
C LEU A 262 33.52 -9.31 10.18
N THR A 263 32.46 -9.84 10.79
CA THR A 263 32.56 -10.87 11.83
C THR A 263 33.27 -12.09 11.26
N THR A 264 34.17 -12.73 12.00
CA THR A 264 34.96 -13.88 11.52
C THR A 264 34.46 -15.24 12.01
N THR A 265 33.51 -15.24 12.95
CA THR A 265 32.94 -16.46 13.54
C THR A 265 31.98 -17.12 12.56
N ASN A 266 32.12 -18.44 12.40
CA ASN A 266 31.24 -19.24 11.55
C ASN A 266 29.76 -19.02 11.89
N ASP A 267 28.93 -19.07 10.86
CA ASP A 267 27.48 -18.85 10.88
C ASP A 267 26.97 -17.47 11.34
N LYS A 268 27.85 -16.55 11.77
CA LYS A 268 27.44 -15.18 12.13
C LYS A 268 27.11 -14.36 10.89
N VAL A 269 26.24 -13.38 11.07
CA VAL A 269 25.73 -12.53 9.98
C VAL A 269 26.10 -11.08 10.24
N ASP A 270 26.69 -10.44 9.24
CA ASP A 270 26.89 -8.99 9.17
C ASP A 270 25.84 -8.38 8.24
N VAL A 271 25.33 -7.19 8.58
CA VAL A 271 24.31 -6.48 7.78
C VAL A 271 24.86 -5.15 7.32
N ILE A 272 24.78 -4.89 6.02
CA ILE A 272 25.32 -3.67 5.41
C ILE A 272 24.24 -3.01 4.57
N SER A 273 24.08 -1.71 4.74
CA SER A 273 23.11 -0.91 4.00
C SER A 273 23.81 0.01 3.03
N PHE A 274 23.23 0.20 1.84
CA PHE A 274 23.73 1.08 0.80
C PHE A 274 22.62 1.99 0.28
N ILE A 275 22.99 3.21 -0.10
CA ILE A 275 22.17 4.11 -0.91
C ILE A 275 22.93 4.39 -2.21
N TYR A 276 22.32 4.16 -3.36
CA TYR A 276 22.96 4.43 -4.65
C TYR A 276 22.63 5.84 -5.14
N ASP A 277 23.67 6.54 -5.57
CA ASP A 277 23.61 7.82 -6.26
C ASP A 277 24.14 7.63 -7.69
N ALA A 278 23.23 7.73 -8.65
CA ALA A 278 23.54 7.58 -10.06
C ALA A 278 24.36 8.75 -10.61
N THR A 279 24.21 9.95 -10.04
CA THR A 279 24.94 11.17 -10.45
C THR A 279 26.43 11.00 -10.26
N ASN A 280 26.82 10.47 -9.10
CA ASN A 280 28.23 10.25 -8.76
C ASN A 280 28.70 8.81 -9.06
N THR A 281 27.79 7.91 -9.45
CA THR A 281 28.01 6.47 -9.63
C THR A 281 28.57 5.79 -8.37
N LYS A 282 28.11 6.25 -7.20
CA LYS A 282 28.60 5.79 -5.88
C LYS A 282 27.50 5.14 -5.06
N TYR A 283 27.90 4.18 -4.24
CA TYR A 283 27.09 3.62 -3.16
C TYR A 283 27.57 4.20 -1.84
N TYR A 284 26.72 4.95 -1.15
CA TYR A 284 26.98 5.41 0.20
C TYR A 284 26.58 4.31 1.17
N ALA A 285 27.58 3.70 1.80
CA ALA A 285 27.40 2.58 2.70
C ALA A 285 27.38 3.04 4.16
N LEU A 286 26.33 2.65 4.88
CA LEU A 286 26.22 2.81 6.32
C LEU A 286 26.51 1.46 6.98
N ASN A 287 27.48 1.44 7.90
CA ASN A 287 27.63 0.33 8.81
C ASN A 287 26.50 0.41 9.85
N ILE A 288 25.58 -0.54 9.84
CA ILE A 288 24.79 -0.82 11.04
C ILE A 288 25.74 -1.62 11.91
N SER A 289 26.47 -0.91 12.77
CA SER A 289 27.58 -1.41 13.58
C SER A 289 27.44 -2.89 13.91
N SER A 290 28.47 -3.65 13.58
CA SER A 290 28.82 -4.89 14.27
C SER A 290 28.76 -4.63 15.77
N SER A 291 27.68 -5.03 16.41
CA SER A 291 27.70 -5.33 17.83
C SER A 291 28.75 -6.42 17.98
N THR A 292 29.96 -6.08 18.40
CA THR A 292 31.03 -7.05 18.73
C THR A 292 30.60 -8.04 19.80
N THR A 293 29.41 -7.88 20.34
CA THR A 293 28.76 -8.82 21.26
C THR A 293 27.71 -9.73 20.65
N THR A 294 27.26 -9.67 19.38
CA THR A 294 25.83 -10.01 19.12
C THR A 294 24.97 -9.03 19.95
N PRO A 295 23.87 -8.47 19.43
CA PRO A 295 22.92 -7.82 20.31
C PRO A 295 22.50 -8.88 21.33
N THR A 296 22.98 -8.77 22.57
CA THR A 296 22.63 -9.75 23.60
C THR A 296 21.20 -9.43 23.95
N PRO A 297 20.28 -10.40 23.84
CA PRO A 297 18.95 -10.22 24.38
C PRO A 297 19.06 -9.60 25.76
N VAL A 298 18.24 -8.57 26.01
CA VAL A 298 18.17 -7.91 27.30
C VAL A 298 16.83 -8.25 27.93
N GLU A 299 16.83 -8.43 29.23
CA GLU A 299 15.61 -8.64 30.00
C GLU A 299 14.72 -7.38 29.89
N LEU A 300 13.41 -7.57 29.66
CA LEU A 300 12.46 -6.46 29.48
C LEU A 300 12.52 -5.44 30.61
N TYR A 301 12.76 -5.88 31.86
CA TYR A 301 12.95 -5.06 33.06
C TYR A 301 13.97 -3.93 32.89
N THR A 302 14.99 -4.13 32.06
CA THR A 302 16.08 -3.17 31.84
C THR A 302 15.83 -2.20 30.68
N THR A 303 14.68 -2.34 30.00
CA THR A 303 14.36 -1.60 28.78
C THR A 303 13.40 -0.43 29.04
N PRO A 304 13.33 0.55 28.11
CA PRO A 304 12.29 1.58 28.16
C PRO A 304 10.86 1.02 28.17
N LEU A 305 10.63 -0.17 27.59
CA LEU A 305 9.31 -0.81 27.54
C LEU A 305 8.81 -1.25 28.93
N TYR A 306 9.69 -1.43 29.92
CA TYR A 306 9.27 -1.65 31.30
C TYR A 306 8.44 -0.47 31.84
N ASN A 307 8.79 0.75 31.43
CA ASN A 307 8.09 1.98 31.83
C ASN A 307 6.93 2.34 30.90
N ASP A 308 6.66 1.53 29.87
CA ASP A 308 5.53 1.76 28.99
C ASP A 308 4.21 1.66 29.78
N PRO A 309 3.31 2.65 29.69
CA PRO A 309 2.00 2.60 30.35
C PRO A 309 1.11 1.45 29.87
N SER A 310 1.35 0.93 28.67
CA SER A 310 0.62 -0.19 28.09
C SER A 310 1.11 -1.56 28.59
N LEU A 311 2.28 -1.66 29.23
CA LEU A 311 2.72 -2.90 29.87
C LEU A 311 1.82 -3.17 31.08
N VAL A 312 0.92 -4.14 30.97
CA VAL A 312 -0.11 -4.41 31.98
C VAL A 312 0.29 -5.48 32.98
N ALA A 313 1.15 -6.42 32.57
CA ALA A 313 1.64 -7.50 33.42
C ALA A 313 2.99 -8.00 32.90
N TYR A 314 3.89 -8.33 33.81
CA TYR A 314 5.23 -8.77 33.48
C TYR A 314 5.78 -9.76 34.51
N TRP A 315 6.00 -11.01 34.12
CA TRP A 315 6.54 -12.05 34.98
C TRP A 315 7.97 -12.37 34.57
N ARG A 316 8.92 -11.91 35.39
CA ARG A 316 10.36 -12.16 35.24
C ARG A 316 10.75 -13.61 35.54
N LEU A 317 9.94 -14.33 36.32
CA LEU A 317 10.20 -15.72 36.74
C LEU A 317 11.48 -15.92 37.57
N GLU A 318 11.88 -14.88 38.29
CA GLU A 318 13.04 -14.84 39.19
C GLU A 318 12.77 -15.50 40.55
N GLY A 319 12.52 -16.81 40.53
CA GLY A 319 12.24 -17.62 41.72
C GLY A 319 10.79 -17.60 42.20
N ASN A 320 9.90 -16.92 41.48
CA ASN A 320 8.46 -16.84 41.77
C ASN A 320 7.67 -16.33 40.54
N SER A 321 6.35 -16.45 40.57
CA SER A 321 5.43 -15.96 39.53
C SER A 321 4.76 -14.63 39.89
N ASN A 322 5.42 -13.77 40.66
CA ASN A 322 4.87 -12.44 40.93
C ASN A 322 5.00 -11.53 39.70
N ASP A 323 3.98 -10.72 39.48
CA ASP A 323 3.96 -9.68 38.45
C ASP A 323 4.90 -8.54 38.90
N SER A 324 5.98 -8.35 38.15
CA SER A 324 7.00 -7.33 38.37
C SER A 324 6.58 -5.94 37.89
N LYS A 325 5.44 -5.80 37.18
CA LYS A 325 4.88 -4.51 36.76
C LYS A 325 3.70 -4.09 37.62
N GLY A 326 2.86 -5.05 37.99
CA GLY A 326 1.59 -4.81 38.68
C GLY A 326 1.37 -5.77 39.85
N SER A 327 0.12 -6.22 40.00
CA SER A 327 -0.30 -7.14 41.07
C SER A 327 -0.94 -8.41 40.53
N ASN A 328 -0.76 -8.72 39.24
CA ASN A 328 -1.33 -9.89 38.58
C ASN A 328 -0.49 -11.16 38.86
N ASN A 329 -0.23 -11.45 40.13
CA ASN A 329 0.62 -12.57 40.55
C ASN A 329 0.01 -13.92 40.15
N GLY A 330 0.86 -14.86 39.74
CA GLY A 330 0.47 -16.24 39.44
C GLY A 330 0.32 -17.12 40.68
N THR A 331 -0.28 -18.28 40.49
CA THR A 331 -0.28 -19.39 41.46
C THR A 331 0.56 -20.53 40.90
N ASP A 332 1.65 -20.84 41.62
CA ASP A 332 2.61 -21.87 41.25
C ASP A 332 2.08 -23.27 41.60
N ASN A 333 1.86 -24.11 40.58
CA ASN A 333 1.55 -25.52 40.75
C ASN A 333 2.77 -26.35 40.35
N SER A 334 3.46 -26.93 41.34
CA SER A 334 4.64 -27.80 41.11
C SER A 334 5.75 -27.14 40.26
N VAL A 335 5.88 -25.83 40.34
CA VAL A 335 6.84 -25.01 39.59
C VAL A 335 8.24 -25.13 40.20
N THR A 336 9.26 -25.34 39.35
CA THR A 336 10.68 -25.35 39.77
C THR A 336 11.45 -24.26 39.04
N TYR A 337 11.90 -23.24 39.79
CA TYR A 337 12.76 -22.17 39.27
C TYR A 337 14.24 -22.52 39.39
N GLY A 338 15.07 -21.92 38.53
CA GLY A 338 16.52 -22.06 38.62
C GLY A 338 17.26 -21.39 37.48
N SER A 339 18.54 -21.08 37.73
CA SER A 339 19.37 -20.35 36.76
C SER A 339 19.65 -21.11 35.47
N ILE A 340 19.65 -22.45 35.54
CA ILE A 340 19.80 -23.31 34.35
C ILE A 340 18.54 -23.32 33.45
N TYR A 341 17.41 -22.82 33.97
CA TYR A 341 16.13 -22.78 33.27
C TYR A 341 15.78 -21.38 32.74
N GLY A 342 16.61 -20.36 33.01
CA GLY A 342 16.38 -18.98 32.58
C GLY A 342 17.11 -18.59 31.31
N LYS A 343 16.53 -17.66 30.56
CA LYS A 343 17.20 -16.87 29.54
C LYS A 343 17.97 -15.71 30.20
N PHE A 344 17.38 -15.13 31.23
CA PHE A 344 17.92 -14.07 32.08
C PHE A 344 17.85 -14.56 33.51
N ALA A 345 18.96 -14.46 34.25
CA ALA A 345 19.10 -14.94 35.63
C ALA A 345 18.40 -16.29 35.92
N GLN A 346 17.12 -16.33 36.34
CA GLN A 346 16.34 -17.55 36.51
C GLN A 346 15.13 -17.61 35.59
N GLY A 347 14.74 -18.83 35.22
CA GLY A 347 13.45 -19.12 34.64
C GLY A 347 12.90 -20.37 35.28
N TRP A 348 11.96 -21.03 34.62
CA TRP A 348 11.44 -22.29 35.12
C TRP A 348 11.33 -23.36 34.04
N THR A 349 11.33 -24.61 34.48
CA THR A 349 11.18 -25.79 33.62
C THR A 349 9.77 -26.36 33.73
N THR A 350 9.22 -26.77 32.61
CA THR A 350 7.93 -27.45 32.55
C THR A 350 8.09 -28.94 32.88
N SER A 351 7.15 -29.52 33.61
CA SER A 351 6.97 -30.97 33.83
C SER A 351 5.50 -31.35 33.67
N SER A 352 5.16 -32.63 33.42
CA SER A 352 3.80 -33.14 33.14
C SER A 352 2.67 -32.67 34.09
N THR A 353 2.99 -32.13 35.26
CA THR A 353 2.02 -31.66 36.26
C THR A 353 2.24 -30.20 36.67
N SER A 354 3.24 -29.52 36.13
CA SER A 354 3.63 -28.19 36.60
C SER A 354 3.07 -27.09 35.71
N GLY A 355 2.63 -25.98 36.31
CA GLY A 355 2.02 -24.87 35.61
C GLY A 355 1.94 -23.63 36.47
N ILE A 356 2.03 -22.45 35.86
CA ILE A 356 1.64 -21.21 36.52
C ILE A 356 0.22 -20.91 36.06
N SER A 357 -0.71 -21.04 36.99
CA SER A 357 -2.13 -20.86 36.74
C SER A 357 -2.66 -19.69 37.54
N ASN A 358 -3.93 -19.34 37.29
CA ASN A 358 -4.69 -18.46 38.15
C ASN A 358 -4.00 -17.11 38.40
N PHE A 359 -3.62 -16.39 37.33
CA PHE A 359 -3.42 -14.93 37.40
C PHE A 359 -4.72 -14.18 37.72
N GLY A 360 -5.80 -14.90 38.08
CA GLY A 360 -7.16 -14.41 38.22
C GLY A 360 -7.82 -14.06 36.87
N ASN A 361 -8.80 -13.17 36.94
CA ASN A 361 -9.28 -12.38 35.80
C ASN A 361 -9.36 -10.89 36.20
N PRO A 362 -8.23 -10.28 36.63
CA PRO A 362 -8.21 -8.92 37.12
C PRO A 362 -8.44 -7.93 35.97
N ALA A 363 -9.02 -6.76 36.28
CA ALA A 363 -9.38 -5.76 35.27
C ALA A 363 -8.24 -5.41 34.27
N PRO A 364 -6.95 -5.33 34.66
CA PRO A 364 -5.85 -5.10 33.72
C PRO A 364 -5.63 -6.21 32.68
N LEU A 365 -6.04 -7.45 32.96
CA LEU A 365 -5.94 -8.58 32.03
C LEU A 365 -7.22 -8.83 31.22
N GLN A 366 -8.30 -8.07 31.48
CA GLN A 366 -9.56 -8.12 30.74
C GLN A 366 -9.47 -7.34 29.41
N ILE A 367 -8.53 -7.71 28.54
CA ILE A 367 -8.24 -7.00 27.29
C ILE A 367 -9.09 -7.58 26.14
N SER A 368 -10.10 -6.83 25.69
CA SER A 368 -10.91 -7.18 24.50
C SER A 368 -10.35 -6.61 23.19
N GLY A 369 -9.54 -5.56 23.29
CA GLY A 369 -8.96 -4.82 22.18
C GLY A 369 -7.56 -5.29 21.79
N THR A 370 -6.75 -4.36 21.29
CA THR A 370 -5.37 -4.62 20.86
C THR A 370 -4.52 -5.22 22.00
N ILE A 371 -3.73 -6.25 21.69
CA ILE A 371 -2.81 -6.88 22.66
C ILE A 371 -1.49 -7.25 21.98
N THR A 372 -0.39 -7.14 22.74
CA THR A 372 0.87 -7.82 22.43
C THR A 372 1.26 -8.72 23.60
N VAL A 373 1.66 -9.95 23.31
CA VAL A 373 2.19 -10.89 24.30
C VAL A 373 3.59 -11.31 23.87
N SER A 374 4.54 -11.26 24.78
CA SER A 374 5.97 -11.55 24.56
C SER A 374 6.47 -12.54 25.60
N PHE A 375 7.30 -13.50 25.21
CA PHE A 375 7.96 -14.43 26.13
C PHE A 375 9.16 -15.12 25.46
N TRP A 376 10.07 -15.65 26.28
CA TRP A 376 11.17 -16.49 25.82
C TRP A 376 10.87 -17.95 26.08
N ILE A 377 11.16 -18.83 25.12
CA ILE A 377 11.07 -20.29 25.30
C ILE A 377 12.33 -21.00 24.86
N LYS A 378 12.61 -22.13 25.50
CA LYS A 378 13.59 -23.11 25.02
C LYS A 378 12.92 -24.46 24.98
N VAL A 379 12.58 -24.92 23.79
CA VAL A 379 11.87 -26.19 23.62
C VAL A 379 12.88 -27.31 23.44
N THR A 380 12.92 -28.25 24.38
CA THR A 380 13.81 -29.40 24.39
C THR A 380 13.06 -30.68 24.06
N GLY A 381 13.41 -31.30 22.92
CA GLY A 381 12.78 -32.54 22.45
C GLY A 381 11.61 -32.30 21.51
N ALA A 382 11.21 -33.35 20.79
CA ALA A 382 10.15 -33.25 19.80
C ALA A 382 8.80 -33.01 20.48
N LEU A 383 8.10 -31.96 20.05
CA LEU A 383 6.72 -31.74 20.47
C LEU A 383 5.82 -32.86 19.91
N PRO A 384 4.75 -33.26 20.61
CA PRO A 384 3.77 -34.22 20.10
C PRO A 384 3.11 -33.72 18.82
N THR A 385 3.00 -34.57 17.79
CA THR A 385 2.40 -34.21 16.49
C THR A 385 0.89 -34.46 16.43
N SER A 386 0.38 -35.30 17.32
CA SER A 386 -1.04 -35.71 17.39
C SER A 386 -1.87 -34.86 18.36
N ARG A 387 -1.27 -33.85 18.99
CA ARG A 387 -1.86 -33.06 20.08
C ARG A 387 -1.36 -31.62 20.04
N HIS A 388 -2.08 -30.73 20.71
CA HIS A 388 -1.68 -29.34 20.87
C HIS A 388 -0.88 -29.13 22.14
N THR A 389 0.05 -28.16 22.10
CA THR A 389 0.84 -27.71 23.25
C THR A 389 0.52 -26.24 23.49
N SER A 390 0.12 -25.85 24.71
CA SER A 390 -0.10 -24.44 25.07
C SER A 390 1.11 -23.88 25.81
N PHE A 391 1.59 -22.71 25.39
CA PHE A 391 2.73 -22.04 26.03
C PHE A 391 2.27 -20.90 26.95
N VAL A 392 1.54 -19.93 26.39
CA VAL A 392 0.91 -18.82 27.12
C VAL A 392 -0.47 -18.61 26.53
N SER A 393 -1.51 -18.48 27.35
CA SER A 393 -2.89 -18.36 26.87
C SER A 393 -3.80 -17.60 27.83
N SER A 394 -4.87 -17.01 27.30
CA SER A 394 -6.03 -16.55 28.08
C SER A 394 -7.22 -17.47 27.79
N GLY A 395 -7.56 -18.30 28.78
CA GLY A 395 -8.36 -19.51 28.60
C GLY A 395 -7.52 -20.56 27.86
N GLY A 396 -7.34 -21.74 28.48
CA GLY A 396 -6.45 -22.79 27.97
C GLY A 396 -6.69 -23.12 26.48
N TYR A 397 -5.65 -23.64 25.81
CA TYR A 397 -5.72 -23.97 24.39
C TYR A 397 -6.85 -24.97 24.09
N PRO A 398 -7.66 -24.75 23.02
CA PRO A 398 -9.09 -24.93 23.13
C PRO A 398 -9.56 -26.21 22.42
N ALA A 399 -9.48 -27.33 23.11
CA ALA A 399 -10.45 -28.39 22.87
C ALA A 399 -11.74 -28.04 23.61
N GLY A 400 -12.57 -27.17 23.00
CA GLY A 400 -13.90 -26.80 23.54
C GLY A 400 -14.24 -25.30 23.56
N TYR A 401 -13.68 -24.48 22.67
CA TYR A 401 -14.12 -23.09 22.39
C TYR A 401 -14.00 -22.05 23.52
N ASN A 402 -13.32 -22.36 24.63
CA ASN A 402 -13.28 -21.53 25.83
C ASN A 402 -11.93 -20.82 26.05
N GLY A 403 -11.62 -19.82 25.22
CA GLY A 403 -10.45 -18.96 25.41
C GLY A 403 -10.49 -17.72 24.50
N ALA A 404 -9.71 -16.70 24.87
CA ALA A 404 -9.57 -15.44 24.15
C ALA A 404 -8.43 -15.50 23.12
N TRP A 405 -7.25 -15.95 23.55
CA TRP A 405 -6.05 -16.04 22.73
C TRP A 405 -5.07 -17.07 23.29
N GLY A 406 -4.12 -17.53 22.46
CA GLY A 406 -3.08 -18.44 22.94
C GLY A 406 -1.98 -18.73 21.94
N PHE A 407 -0.81 -19.09 22.47
CA PHE A 407 0.34 -19.58 21.71
C PHE A 407 0.39 -21.10 21.75
N THR A 408 0.53 -21.71 20.57
CA THR A 408 0.54 -23.16 20.44
C THR A 408 1.42 -23.67 19.30
N ARG A 409 1.56 -24.99 19.24
CA ARG A 409 1.93 -25.69 18.02
C ARG A 409 0.67 -26.10 17.22
N ASN A 410 0.76 -26.01 15.89
CA ASN A 410 -0.27 -26.53 14.98
C ASN A 410 -0.42 -28.07 15.06
N TYR A 411 -1.67 -28.55 15.01
CA TYR A 411 -2.00 -29.98 14.91
C TYR A 411 -1.42 -30.60 13.63
N GLY A 412 -0.84 -31.80 13.70
CA GLY A 412 -0.26 -32.48 12.53
C GLY A 412 1.20 -32.17 12.25
N GLY A 413 1.91 -31.45 13.13
CA GLY A 413 3.35 -31.20 13.03
C GLY A 413 3.73 -29.85 12.39
N GLY A 414 2.89 -28.83 12.51
CA GLY A 414 3.19 -27.48 12.01
C GLY A 414 3.96 -26.61 13.02
N GLY A 415 4.44 -25.46 12.54
CA GLY A 415 5.16 -24.47 13.33
C GLY A 415 4.37 -23.82 14.47
N MET A 416 5.01 -22.87 15.15
CA MET A 416 4.42 -22.08 16.24
C MET A 416 3.30 -21.17 15.72
N VAL A 417 2.24 -20.98 16.50
CA VAL A 417 1.07 -20.18 16.11
C VAL A 417 0.56 -19.32 17.27
N PHE A 418 0.21 -18.08 16.97
CA PHE A 418 -0.59 -17.21 17.83
C PHE A 418 -2.04 -17.16 17.32
N LEU A 419 -3.00 -17.44 18.20
CA LEU A 419 -4.43 -17.53 17.88
C LEU A 419 -5.26 -16.48 18.61
N ALA A 420 -6.34 -16.04 17.97
CA ALA A 420 -7.39 -15.21 18.55
C ALA A 420 -8.79 -15.80 18.31
N SER A 421 -9.66 -15.64 19.31
CA SER A 421 -11.02 -16.18 19.36
C SER A 421 -12.04 -15.07 19.51
N ASN A 422 -13.24 -15.28 18.96
CA ASN A 422 -14.41 -14.42 19.18
C ASN A 422 -15.28 -14.85 20.38
N GLY A 423 -14.82 -15.84 21.16
CA GLY A 423 -15.56 -16.43 22.28
C GLY A 423 -16.49 -17.60 21.89
N SER A 424 -16.67 -17.87 20.61
CA SER A 424 -17.40 -19.04 20.09
C SER A 424 -16.51 -20.00 19.30
N ASN A 425 -15.48 -19.49 18.62
CA ASN A 425 -14.49 -20.28 17.90
C ASN A 425 -13.16 -19.53 17.77
N ILE A 426 -12.08 -20.28 17.52
CA ILE A 426 -10.85 -19.68 17.00
C ILE A 426 -11.20 -19.08 15.64
N GLN A 427 -11.04 -17.76 15.51
CA GLN A 427 -11.44 -17.04 14.31
C GLN A 427 -10.24 -16.66 13.44
N ALA A 428 -9.08 -16.41 14.06
CA ALA A 428 -7.87 -16.03 13.36
C ALA A 428 -6.61 -16.64 13.99
N GLY A 429 -5.58 -16.82 13.17
CA GLY A 429 -4.27 -17.28 13.60
C GLY A 429 -3.14 -16.77 12.71
N ALA A 430 -1.96 -16.57 13.30
CA ALA A 430 -0.71 -16.30 12.60
C ALA A 430 0.30 -17.37 12.99
N GLY A 431 0.73 -18.17 12.02
CA GLY A 431 1.66 -19.28 12.24
C GLY A 431 2.99 -19.10 11.51
N SER A 432 4.05 -19.70 12.02
CA SER A 432 5.31 -19.84 11.28
C SER A 432 5.17 -20.89 10.19
N ALA A 433 5.64 -20.58 8.99
CA ALA A 433 5.79 -21.56 7.90
C ALA A 433 6.96 -22.53 8.15
N ASP A 434 7.87 -22.17 9.06
CA ASP A 434 9.08 -22.92 9.46
C ASP A 434 8.76 -24.02 10.51
N SER A 435 9.83 -24.66 11.03
CA SER A 435 9.81 -25.64 12.14
C SER A 435 9.12 -25.11 13.41
N ASP A 436 8.84 -26.02 14.35
CA ASP A 436 8.23 -25.76 15.66
C ASP A 436 9.20 -25.20 16.71
N TYR A 437 10.41 -24.83 16.31
CA TYR A 437 11.46 -24.27 17.16
C TYR A 437 11.84 -25.19 18.33
N SER A 438 11.74 -26.50 18.13
CA SER A 438 12.15 -27.53 19.09
C SER A 438 13.63 -27.93 18.96
N ASP A 439 14.52 -26.95 18.79
CA ASP A 439 15.95 -27.16 18.53
C ASP A 439 16.83 -27.12 19.79
N GLY A 440 16.21 -26.99 20.97
CA GLY A 440 16.91 -26.88 22.23
C GLY A 440 17.63 -25.54 22.44
N THR A 441 17.34 -24.52 21.63
CA THR A 441 17.85 -23.15 21.81
C THR A 441 16.74 -22.20 22.28
N TRP A 442 17.14 -21.01 22.78
CA TRP A 442 16.21 -20.00 23.25
C TRP A 442 15.67 -19.18 22.08
N HIS A 443 14.35 -19.03 22.02
CA HIS A 443 13.65 -18.19 21.05
C HIS A 443 12.77 -17.16 21.75
N HIS A 444 12.70 -15.96 21.17
CA HIS A 444 11.80 -14.89 21.62
C HIS A 444 10.53 -14.91 20.77
N ILE A 445 9.37 -15.12 21.41
CA ILE A 445 8.08 -15.26 20.75
C ILE A 445 7.24 -14.02 21.06
N VAL A 446 6.73 -13.36 20.03
CA VAL A 446 5.82 -12.22 20.18
C VAL A 446 4.60 -12.35 19.28
N GLY A 447 3.40 -12.28 19.88
CA GLY A 447 2.13 -12.24 19.16
C GLY A 447 1.49 -10.87 19.30
N VAL A 448 1.05 -10.29 18.19
CA VAL A 448 0.37 -8.98 18.13
C VAL A 448 -1.01 -9.17 17.51
N TYR A 449 -2.05 -8.72 18.19
CA TYR A 449 -3.43 -8.70 17.68
C TYR A 449 -3.96 -7.27 17.66
N VAL A 450 -4.53 -6.87 16.53
CA VAL A 450 -5.22 -5.60 16.31
C VAL A 450 -6.64 -5.90 15.81
N PRO A 451 -7.70 -5.53 16.54
CA PRO A 451 -9.08 -5.88 16.19
C PRO A 451 -9.47 -5.51 14.76
N SER A 452 -10.20 -6.41 14.10
CA SER A 452 -10.65 -6.30 12.70
C SER A 452 -9.54 -6.02 11.66
N THR A 453 -8.27 -6.02 12.07
CA THR A 453 -7.16 -5.52 11.26
C THR A 453 -6.15 -6.62 10.96
N ARG A 454 -5.49 -7.16 12.00
CA ARG A 454 -4.48 -8.21 11.82
C ARG A 454 -4.18 -8.99 13.09
N ILE A 455 -3.66 -10.19 12.89
CA ILE A 455 -2.90 -10.96 13.88
C ILE A 455 -1.52 -11.27 13.30
N THR A 456 -0.47 -11.11 14.08
CA THR A 456 0.92 -11.25 13.64
C THR A 456 1.73 -12.06 14.64
N LEU A 457 2.58 -12.94 14.15
CA LEU A 457 3.56 -13.70 14.94
C LEU A 457 4.98 -13.28 14.55
N TYR A 458 5.80 -12.97 15.55
CA TYR A 458 7.22 -12.74 15.44
C TYR A 458 7.99 -13.79 16.23
N ILE A 459 9.11 -14.24 15.68
CA ILE A 459 10.07 -15.12 16.36
C ILE A 459 11.44 -14.53 16.13
N ASP A 460 12.20 -14.36 17.22
CA ASP A 460 13.55 -13.79 17.23
C ASP A 460 13.61 -12.41 16.55
N GLY A 461 12.65 -11.55 16.88
CA GLY A 461 12.54 -10.21 16.31
C GLY A 461 12.06 -10.14 14.85
N VAL A 462 11.77 -11.29 14.21
CA VAL A 462 11.40 -11.37 12.78
C VAL A 462 9.95 -11.84 12.61
N LYS A 463 9.17 -11.18 11.74
CA LYS A 463 7.80 -11.59 11.42
C LYS A 463 7.79 -12.97 10.73
N LYS A 464 7.09 -13.95 11.33
CA LYS A 464 6.96 -15.32 10.83
C LYS A 464 5.60 -15.65 10.23
N GLY A 465 4.56 -14.93 10.62
CA GLY A 465 3.21 -15.13 10.10
C GLY A 465 2.33 -13.91 10.33
N GLU A 466 1.35 -13.72 9.45
CA GLU A 466 0.34 -12.67 9.56
C GLU A 466 -0.97 -13.12 8.90
N SER A 467 -2.10 -12.79 9.52
CA SER A 467 -3.42 -12.87 8.90
C SER A 467 -4.13 -11.53 9.03
N THR A 468 -4.82 -11.12 7.98
CA THR A 468 -5.64 -9.89 7.92
C THR A 468 -7.11 -10.19 7.59
N THR A 469 -7.46 -11.48 7.48
CA THR A 469 -8.81 -11.94 7.14
C THR A 469 -9.44 -12.61 8.34
N ASN A 470 -10.76 -12.45 8.50
CA ASN A 470 -11.52 -13.04 9.61
C ASN A 470 -10.97 -12.69 11.00
N ILE A 471 -10.40 -11.48 11.14
CA ILE A 471 -9.88 -11.01 12.42
C ILE A 471 -11.05 -10.62 13.33
N PRO A 472 -11.14 -11.17 14.55
CA PRO A 472 -12.19 -10.77 15.48
C PRO A 472 -12.19 -9.27 15.71
N ALA A 473 -13.38 -8.69 15.89
CA ALA A 473 -13.53 -7.28 16.27
C ALA A 473 -13.30 -7.06 17.77
N SER A 474 -13.34 -8.13 18.56
CA SER A 474 -13.07 -8.14 19.99
C SER A 474 -12.80 -9.57 20.46
N MET A 475 -11.98 -9.71 21.50
CA MET A 475 -11.79 -10.99 22.20
C MET A 475 -12.58 -11.03 23.51
N PRO A 476 -13.01 -12.21 23.99
CA PRO A 476 -13.67 -12.35 25.28
C PRO A 476 -12.74 -12.04 26.44
N THR A 477 -13.27 -11.48 27.54
CA THR A 477 -12.49 -11.03 28.71
C THR A 477 -12.76 -11.85 29.97
N SER A 478 -13.56 -12.91 29.88
CA SER A 478 -13.98 -13.71 31.04
C SER A 478 -13.00 -14.82 31.44
N TYR A 479 -11.89 -14.98 30.70
CA TYR A 479 -10.99 -16.12 30.85
C TYR A 479 -9.71 -15.74 31.58
N SER A 480 -9.29 -16.60 32.50
CA SER A 480 -8.01 -16.48 33.19
C SER A 480 -6.84 -16.79 32.28
N SER A 481 -5.76 -16.03 32.42
CA SER A 481 -4.50 -16.31 31.76
C SER A 481 -3.74 -17.47 32.43
N THR A 482 -2.88 -18.14 31.67
CA THR A 482 -2.03 -19.25 32.12
C THR A 482 -0.67 -19.22 31.43
N ILE A 483 0.39 -19.62 32.15
CA ILE A 483 1.74 -19.82 31.59
C ILE A 483 2.11 -21.28 31.80
N GLY A 484 2.40 -21.95 30.69
CA GLY A 484 2.69 -23.37 30.63
C GLY A 484 1.60 -24.22 31.27
N TYR A 485 0.32 -23.80 31.24
CA TYR A 485 -0.78 -24.53 31.85
C TYR A 485 -2.01 -24.67 30.95
N THR A 486 -2.48 -25.92 30.83
CA THR A 486 -3.74 -26.29 30.16
C THR A 486 -4.77 -26.68 31.20
N SER A 487 -6.02 -26.25 31.03
CA SER A 487 -7.11 -26.62 31.94
C SER A 487 -7.45 -28.11 31.82
N ASN A 488 -7.90 -28.69 32.94
CA ASN A 488 -8.16 -30.12 33.14
C ASN A 488 -9.16 -30.78 32.16
N ASN A 489 -9.75 -30.02 31.23
CA ASN A 489 -10.79 -30.44 30.32
C ASN A 489 -10.31 -30.62 28.86
N CYS A 490 -9.01 -30.48 28.58
CA CYS A 490 -8.50 -30.73 27.23
C CYS A 490 -8.07 -32.19 27.04
N SER A 491 -8.92 -32.99 26.38
CA SER A 491 -8.67 -34.41 26.08
C SER A 491 -7.62 -34.67 24.98
N ILE A 492 -7.21 -33.62 24.25
CA ILE A 492 -6.25 -33.67 23.12
C ILE A 492 -5.06 -32.72 23.31
N CYS A 493 -4.88 -32.16 24.51
CA CYS A 493 -3.70 -31.37 24.84
C CYS A 493 -2.67 -32.28 25.52
N ASP A 494 -1.41 -32.14 25.13
CA ASP A 494 -0.34 -32.69 25.93
C ASP A 494 0.19 -31.66 26.90
N GLY A 495 0.17 -32.12 28.13
CA GLY A 495 0.74 -31.45 29.25
C GLY A 495 2.27 -31.57 29.30
N PHE A 496 2.90 -30.43 29.13
CA PHE A 496 3.83 -29.89 30.11
C PHE A 496 5.29 -30.40 30.21
N ASN A 497 5.88 -31.15 29.28
CA ASN A 497 7.35 -31.33 29.29
C ASN A 497 8.01 -30.95 27.96
N TRP A 498 7.87 -29.68 27.61
CA TRP A 498 8.41 -29.14 26.37
C TRP A 498 9.67 -28.32 26.58
N GLY A 499 10.00 -27.88 27.80
CA GLY A 499 11.30 -27.28 28.12
C GLY A 499 11.20 -26.12 29.10
N ASN A 500 11.74 -24.96 28.73
CA ASN A 500 11.87 -23.79 29.61
C ASN A 500 11.14 -22.57 29.06
N ILE A 501 10.71 -21.68 29.94
CA ILE A 501 10.09 -20.39 29.60
C ILE A 501 10.53 -19.32 30.58
N ASP A 502 10.64 -18.09 30.07
CA ASP A 502 11.16 -16.94 30.80
C ASP A 502 10.57 -15.61 30.27
N ASP A 503 10.66 -14.54 31.07
CA ASP A 503 10.45 -13.14 30.69
C ASP A 503 9.10 -12.88 29.96
N VAL A 504 7.98 -13.27 30.60
CA VAL A 504 6.64 -13.21 30.01
C VAL A 504 5.99 -11.84 30.25
N ALA A 505 5.56 -11.16 29.18
CA ALA A 505 4.98 -9.81 29.24
C ALA A 505 3.70 -9.69 28.41
N ILE A 506 2.77 -8.85 28.88
CA ILE A 506 1.53 -8.49 28.18
C ILE A 506 1.43 -6.96 28.07
N PHE A 507 1.21 -6.47 26.85
CA PHE A 507 0.92 -5.07 26.55
C PHE A 507 -0.51 -4.91 26.01
N ASN A 508 -1.21 -3.85 26.39
CA ASN A 508 -2.55 -3.50 25.87
C ASN A 508 -2.50 -2.62 24.60
N ARG A 509 -1.38 -2.68 23.86
CA ARG A 509 -1.19 -2.03 22.56
C ARG A 509 -0.44 -2.95 21.61
N ALA A 510 -0.45 -2.60 20.33
CA ALA A 510 0.38 -3.28 19.33
C ALA A 510 1.81 -2.74 19.46
N LEU A 511 2.76 -3.62 19.78
CA LEU A 511 4.18 -3.29 19.60
C LEU A 511 4.48 -3.19 18.11
N SER A 512 5.29 -2.20 17.75
CA SER A 512 5.81 -2.04 16.40
C SER A 512 6.85 -3.12 16.09
N PRO A 513 7.11 -3.42 14.80
CA PRO A 513 8.19 -4.32 14.42
C PRO A 513 9.56 -3.93 15.01
N TYR A 514 9.81 -2.64 15.21
CA TYR A 514 11.05 -2.14 15.83
C TYR A 514 11.12 -2.44 17.32
N GLU A 515 10.03 -2.23 18.05
CA GLU A 515 9.97 -2.56 19.48
C GLU A 515 10.13 -4.07 19.70
N VAL A 516 9.54 -4.89 18.84
CA VAL A 516 9.75 -6.35 18.85
C VAL A 516 11.20 -6.69 18.52
N PHE A 517 11.78 -6.05 17.52
CA PHE A 517 13.18 -6.22 17.16
C PHE A 517 14.13 -5.85 18.32
N TYR A 518 13.86 -4.75 19.03
CA TYR A 518 14.67 -4.30 20.15
C TYR A 518 14.44 -5.10 21.44
N LEU A 519 13.25 -5.69 21.64
CA LEU A 519 13.05 -6.66 22.70
C LEU A 519 13.93 -7.91 22.49
N TYR A 520 14.06 -8.38 21.25
CA TYR A 520 14.91 -9.53 20.94
C TYR A 520 16.40 -9.20 20.96
N ASN A 521 16.81 -8.14 20.26
CA ASN A 521 18.23 -7.78 20.08
C ASN A 521 18.79 -6.93 21.24
N GLY A 522 17.93 -6.39 22.09
CA GLY A 522 18.31 -5.36 23.03
C GLY A 522 18.21 -3.96 22.45
N PHE A 523 17.91 -3.02 23.33
CA PHE A 523 17.90 -1.60 23.01
C PHE A 523 19.34 -1.10 22.90
N PRO A 524 19.65 -0.18 21.97
CA PRO A 524 20.95 0.49 21.98
C PRO A 524 21.18 1.10 23.37
N SER A 525 22.36 0.86 23.93
CA SER A 525 22.75 1.24 25.31
C SER A 525 22.70 2.75 25.59
N SER A 526 22.51 3.56 24.54
CA SER A 526 22.10 4.96 24.62
C SER A 526 21.43 5.36 23.30
N ASN A 527 20.48 6.29 23.36
CA ASN A 527 20.09 7.05 22.17
C ASN A 527 21.15 8.14 21.99
N PRO A 528 22.05 8.06 21.00
CA PRO A 528 23.05 9.09 20.80
C PRO A 528 22.37 10.40 20.35
N GLU A 529 22.84 11.52 20.88
CA GLU A 529 22.51 12.84 20.34
C GLU A 529 22.95 12.90 18.87
N LEU A 530 22.18 13.56 17.98
CA LEU A 530 22.50 13.66 16.55
C LEU A 530 23.95 14.12 16.31
N TYR A 531 24.47 15.04 17.13
CA TYR A 531 25.85 15.54 17.08
C TYR A 531 26.93 14.45 17.08
N THR A 532 26.68 13.33 17.77
CA THR A 532 27.63 12.22 17.88
C THR A 532 27.38 11.11 16.87
N THR A 533 26.40 11.31 15.97
CA THR A 533 26.05 10.35 14.91
C THR A 533 26.63 10.79 13.55
N PRO A 534 26.76 9.85 12.59
CA PRO A 534 27.15 10.19 11.21
C PRO A 534 26.22 11.18 10.50
N LEU A 535 24.96 11.33 10.96
CA LEU A 535 24.02 12.29 10.38
C LEU A 535 24.48 13.73 10.55
N TYR A 536 25.30 14.02 11.58
CA TYR A 536 25.87 15.36 11.75
C TYR A 536 26.77 15.77 10.58
N SER A 537 27.55 14.82 10.03
CA SER A 537 28.41 15.06 8.88
C SER A 537 27.70 14.91 7.52
N ASP A 538 26.42 14.52 7.50
CA ASP A 538 25.65 14.42 6.27
C ASP A 538 25.54 15.79 5.58
N ALA A 539 25.70 15.82 4.26
CA ALA A 539 25.63 17.05 3.47
C ALA A 539 24.20 17.61 3.35
N SER A 540 23.19 16.76 3.54
CA SER A 540 21.77 17.13 3.53
C SER A 540 21.28 17.74 4.85
N LEU A 541 22.07 17.65 5.93
CA LEU A 541 21.75 18.34 7.18
C LEU A 541 21.98 19.84 7.00
N VAL A 542 20.90 20.60 6.84
CA VAL A 542 20.94 22.04 6.56
C VAL A 542 21.29 22.84 7.82
N SER A 543 20.68 22.51 8.96
CA SER A 543 20.86 23.18 10.24
C SER A 543 20.60 22.25 11.41
N TYR A 544 21.25 22.50 12.54
CA TYR A 544 21.07 21.74 13.76
C TYR A 544 21.35 22.57 15.01
N TRP A 545 20.33 22.78 15.84
CA TRP A 545 20.46 23.49 17.11
C TRP A 545 20.49 22.50 18.26
N ARG A 546 21.64 22.40 18.92
CA ARG A 546 21.81 21.51 20.09
C ARG A 546 21.17 22.06 21.37
N MET A 547 20.96 23.39 21.42
CA MET A 547 20.44 24.10 22.60
C MET A 547 21.34 23.98 23.85
N GLU A 548 22.66 23.85 23.64
CA GLU A 548 23.68 23.74 24.68
C GLU A 548 24.06 25.11 25.26
N GLY A 549 23.08 25.78 25.87
CA GLY A 549 23.23 27.11 26.48
C GLY A 549 23.07 28.30 25.52
N ASN A 550 22.74 28.06 24.25
CA ASN A 550 22.50 29.08 23.23
C ASN A 550 21.73 28.50 22.03
N SER A 551 21.25 29.37 21.15
CA SER A 551 20.56 29.02 19.88
C SER A 551 21.47 29.09 18.65
N ASN A 552 22.78 28.85 18.80
CA ASN A 552 23.65 28.77 17.63
C ASN A 552 23.39 27.46 16.85
N ASP A 553 23.38 27.58 15.53
CA ASP A 553 23.34 26.45 14.61
C ASP A 553 24.70 25.76 14.65
N SER A 554 24.71 24.53 15.14
CA SER A 554 25.91 23.70 15.27
C SER A 554 26.37 23.13 13.93
N LYS A 555 25.55 23.17 12.87
CA LYS A 555 25.88 22.65 11.53
C LYS A 555 26.17 23.76 10.53
N GLY A 556 25.34 24.79 10.53
CA GLY A 556 25.30 25.82 9.50
C GLY A 556 25.44 27.23 10.04
N ILE A 557 24.80 28.17 9.35
CA ILE A 557 24.87 29.62 9.65
C ILE A 557 23.55 30.16 10.22
N ASN A 558 22.56 29.29 10.49
CA ASN A 558 21.24 29.72 10.91
C ASN A 558 21.18 29.96 12.43
N ASN A 559 22.14 30.70 12.98
CA ASN A 559 22.22 31.08 14.40
C ASN A 559 21.02 31.93 14.82
N GLY A 560 20.28 31.47 15.83
CA GLY A 560 19.09 32.12 16.34
C GLY A 560 19.36 33.39 17.16
N SER A 561 18.30 34.14 17.42
CA SER A 561 18.25 35.24 18.37
C SER A 561 17.16 34.94 19.39
N ASP A 562 17.56 34.84 20.65
CA ASP A 562 16.68 34.38 21.73
C ASP A 562 15.80 35.51 22.24
N ASN A 563 14.52 35.21 22.41
CA ASN A 563 13.56 36.09 23.05
C ASN A 563 12.85 35.32 24.16
N SER A 564 13.12 35.70 25.42
CA SER A 564 12.54 35.06 26.61
C SER A 564 12.79 33.54 26.70
N ILE A 565 14.01 33.10 26.36
CA ILE A 565 14.46 31.70 26.46
C ILE A 565 15.41 31.53 27.66
N THR A 566 15.26 30.43 28.40
CA THR A 566 16.18 30.04 29.47
C THR A 566 16.79 28.67 29.16
N TYR A 567 18.11 28.52 29.27
CA TYR A 567 18.79 27.24 29.07
C TYR A 567 19.16 26.54 30.38
N GLY A 568 19.25 25.21 30.36
CA GLY A 568 19.74 24.43 31.51
C GLY A 568 19.54 22.93 31.38
N ASN A 569 20.24 22.16 32.23
CA ASN A 569 20.25 20.68 32.22
C ASN A 569 18.86 20.07 32.48
N SER A 570 18.00 20.73 33.27
CA SER A 570 16.64 20.26 33.56
C SER A 570 15.69 20.35 32.35
N TYR A 571 16.09 21.10 31.32
CA TYR A 571 15.31 21.35 30.11
C TYR A 571 15.82 20.54 28.90
N GLY A 572 16.96 19.85 29.01
CA GLY A 572 17.57 19.09 27.92
C GLY A 572 17.18 17.62 27.89
N LYS A 573 17.11 17.05 26.68
CA LYS A 573 17.06 15.59 26.47
C LYS A 573 18.49 15.01 26.50
N PHE A 574 19.42 15.76 25.94
CA PHE A 574 20.86 15.56 25.95
C PHE A 574 21.46 16.87 26.47
N GLY A 575 22.41 16.81 27.41
CA GLY A 575 23.02 18.01 27.98
C GLY A 575 22.00 19.05 28.47
N GLN A 576 22.17 20.30 28.03
CA GLN A 576 21.22 21.38 28.28
C GLN A 576 20.08 21.41 27.25
N GLY A 577 19.00 22.11 27.58
CA GLY A 577 17.95 22.43 26.61
C GLY A 577 17.37 23.82 26.86
N ALA A 578 16.51 24.24 25.94
CA ALA A 578 15.80 25.52 26.01
C ALA A 578 14.41 25.36 26.65
N SER A 579 14.08 26.23 27.61
CA SER A 579 12.74 26.38 28.16
C SER A 579 12.06 27.61 27.58
N PHE A 580 10.83 27.44 27.09
CA PHE A 580 10.02 28.47 26.42
C PHE A 580 8.94 29.05 27.35
N SER A 581 9.18 29.09 28.66
CA SER A 581 8.12 29.00 29.69
C SER A 581 7.76 30.29 30.44
N SER A 582 7.76 31.48 29.83
CA SER A 582 7.37 32.70 30.59
C SER A 582 6.61 33.81 29.86
N ALA A 583 6.39 33.75 28.54
CA ALA A 583 5.54 34.70 27.83
C ALA A 583 4.89 34.02 26.63
N SER A 584 3.72 34.52 26.17
CA SER A 584 3.09 34.10 24.91
C SER A 584 3.93 34.43 23.67
N SER A 585 5.12 35.03 23.85
CA SER A 585 6.05 35.48 22.82
C SER A 585 7.44 34.84 22.91
N SER A 586 7.67 33.82 23.74
CA SER A 586 8.98 33.15 23.81
C SER A 586 9.29 32.44 22.48
N ASN A 587 10.39 32.81 21.85
CA ASN A 587 10.79 32.26 20.55
C ASN A 587 12.28 32.44 20.28
N ILE A 588 12.77 31.69 19.30
CA ILE A 588 14.11 31.84 18.74
C ILE A 588 13.90 32.32 17.30
N VAL A 589 14.42 33.49 16.95
CA VAL A 589 14.21 34.08 15.62
C VAL A 589 15.51 34.15 14.84
N LYS A 590 15.52 33.73 13.58
CA LYS A 590 16.62 33.99 12.64
C LYS A 590 16.14 34.87 11.49
N THR A 591 16.93 35.88 11.09
CA THR A 591 16.62 36.87 10.03
C THR A 591 17.29 36.66 8.66
N SER A 592 17.82 35.47 8.34
CA SER A 592 18.29 35.10 6.98
C SER A 592 18.14 33.59 6.76
N SER A 593 17.88 33.12 5.55
CA SER A 593 17.56 31.70 5.31
C SER A 593 18.41 31.02 4.23
N SER A 594 19.06 29.93 4.63
CA SER A 594 19.48 28.82 3.73
C SER A 594 18.52 27.63 3.82
N LEU A 595 17.34 27.82 4.45
CA LEU A 595 16.35 26.76 4.63
C LEU A 595 15.69 26.35 3.31
N PRO A 596 15.17 25.11 3.22
CA PRO A 596 14.48 24.65 2.02
C PRO A 596 13.27 25.52 1.67
N THR A 597 13.18 25.91 0.40
CA THR A 597 12.09 26.70 -0.21
C THR A 597 11.44 25.95 -1.38
N GLY A 598 10.37 26.49 -1.95
CA GLY A 598 9.67 25.91 -3.09
C GLY A 598 9.12 24.52 -2.77
N SER A 599 9.21 23.62 -3.75
CA SER A 599 8.72 22.24 -3.70
C SER A 599 9.83 21.21 -3.41
N SER A 600 11.01 21.63 -2.93
CA SER A 600 12.09 20.70 -2.60
C SER A 600 11.70 19.66 -1.55
N ALA A 601 12.20 18.42 -1.66
CA ALA A 601 12.07 17.45 -0.57
C ALA A 601 12.75 17.98 0.71
N ARG A 602 12.19 17.67 1.88
CA ARG A 602 12.77 18.10 3.17
C ARG A 602 12.23 17.28 4.35
N SER A 603 12.97 17.34 5.44
CA SER A 603 12.62 16.71 6.70
C SER A 603 12.91 17.62 7.89
N ILE A 604 12.14 17.46 8.96
CA ILE A 604 12.31 18.13 10.25
C ILE A 604 12.41 17.04 11.31
N SER A 605 13.35 17.16 12.24
CA SER A 605 13.50 16.25 13.39
C SER A 605 13.82 17.06 14.65
N LEU A 606 13.09 16.82 15.74
CA LEU A 606 13.34 17.48 17.03
C LEU A 606 12.90 16.62 18.22
N TRP A 607 13.53 16.88 19.37
CA TRP A 607 13.07 16.41 20.68
C TRP A 607 12.37 17.55 21.41
N PHE A 608 11.21 17.29 22.01
CA PHE A 608 10.49 18.27 22.84
C PHE A 608 9.79 17.58 24.03
N LYS A 609 9.40 18.38 25.01
CA LYS A 609 8.64 17.96 26.19
C LYS A 609 7.65 19.07 26.55
N THR A 610 6.37 18.76 26.67
CA THR A 610 5.35 19.72 27.12
C THR A 610 4.22 19.02 27.88
N SER A 611 3.66 19.74 28.85
CA SER A 611 2.42 19.38 29.55
C SER A 611 1.30 20.39 29.29
N THR A 612 1.56 21.40 28.46
CA THR A 612 0.58 22.42 28.09
C THR A 612 -0.44 21.82 27.13
N THR A 613 -1.72 21.92 27.47
CA THR A 613 -2.83 21.33 26.71
C THR A 613 -3.80 22.39 26.18
N GLY A 614 -4.60 22.04 25.17
CA GLY A 614 -5.74 22.86 24.74
C GLY A 614 -5.39 24.12 23.93
N VAL A 615 -4.11 24.34 23.62
CA VAL A 615 -3.62 25.48 22.85
C VAL A 615 -2.64 25.04 21.78
N SER A 616 -2.65 25.73 20.64
CA SER A 616 -1.67 25.49 19.57
C SER A 616 -0.30 26.02 19.96
N GLN A 617 0.74 25.20 19.80
CA GLN A 617 2.13 25.52 20.16
C GLN A 617 3.03 25.28 18.94
N SER A 618 3.62 26.34 18.37
CA SER A 618 4.58 26.20 17.27
C SER A 618 5.86 25.55 17.79
N LEU A 619 6.37 24.53 17.07
CA LEU A 619 7.64 23.88 17.38
C LEU A 619 8.75 24.40 16.46
N VAL A 620 8.44 24.54 15.17
CA VAL A 620 9.32 25.20 14.20
C VAL A 620 8.48 25.71 13.03
N SER A 621 8.77 26.90 12.53
CA SER A 621 8.07 27.43 11.36
C SER A 621 8.89 28.40 10.52
N TRP A 622 8.72 28.32 9.20
CA TRP A 622 9.22 29.31 8.25
C TRP A 622 8.30 29.44 7.02
N GLY A 623 8.56 30.43 6.18
CA GLY A 623 7.72 30.76 5.01
C GLY A 623 6.81 31.96 5.27
N THR A 624 5.67 32.01 4.57
CA THR A 624 4.65 33.07 4.71
C THR A 624 3.30 32.48 5.09
N ASN A 625 2.44 33.30 5.71
CA ASN A 625 1.07 32.96 6.07
C ASN A 625 0.14 32.99 4.85
N SER A 626 0.52 32.29 3.78
CA SER A 626 -0.21 32.18 2.53
C SER A 626 -0.31 30.71 2.13
N PRO A 627 -1.44 30.26 1.54
CA PRO A 627 -1.63 28.87 1.23
C PRO A 627 -0.46 28.25 0.45
N SER A 628 -0.02 27.06 0.86
CA SER A 628 1.14 26.33 0.32
C SER A 628 2.53 26.96 0.56
N GLN A 629 2.62 28.16 1.14
CA GLN A 629 3.87 28.92 1.27
C GLN A 629 4.52 28.85 2.65
N ALA A 630 3.90 28.17 3.61
CA ALA A 630 4.50 27.95 4.92
C ALA A 630 5.16 26.56 5.03
N CYS A 631 5.91 26.37 6.10
CA CYS A 631 6.30 25.09 6.62
C CYS A 631 6.23 25.20 8.14
N ILE A 632 5.19 24.64 8.74
CA ILE A 632 4.85 24.83 10.16
C ILE A 632 4.68 23.47 10.80
N LEU A 633 5.54 23.11 11.74
CA LEU A 633 5.36 21.96 12.61
C LEU A 633 4.92 22.47 13.98
N TYR A 634 3.76 22.01 14.46
CA TYR A 634 3.15 22.53 15.67
C TYR A 634 2.31 21.47 16.39
N ILE A 635 2.07 21.67 17.68
CA ILE A 635 1.09 20.91 18.45
C ILE A 635 -0.25 21.64 18.31
N THR A 636 -1.31 20.92 18.00
CA THR A 636 -2.67 21.47 17.88
C THR A 636 -3.31 21.67 19.26
N ALA A 637 -4.41 22.44 19.32
CA ALA A 637 -5.26 22.48 20.51
C ALA A 637 -5.85 21.11 20.91
N GLY A 638 -5.88 20.15 19.98
CA GLY A 638 -6.21 18.74 20.23
C GLY A 638 -5.05 17.91 20.80
N ASN A 639 -3.93 18.53 21.16
CA ASN A 639 -2.75 17.93 21.77
C ASN A 639 -1.97 16.93 20.91
N VAL A 640 -2.23 16.89 19.60
CA VAL A 640 -1.50 16.08 18.61
C VAL A 640 -0.57 16.94 17.76
N ILE A 641 0.44 16.33 17.13
CA ILE A 641 1.35 17.02 16.19
C ILE A 641 0.65 17.22 14.86
N ASN A 642 0.92 18.37 14.25
CA ASN A 642 0.49 18.70 12.92
C ASN A 642 1.61 19.40 12.16
N TRP A 643 1.70 19.09 10.87
CA TRP A 643 2.46 19.88 9.93
C TRP A 643 1.50 20.58 8.96
N SER A 644 1.76 21.84 8.62
CA SER A 644 0.92 22.61 7.68
C SER A 644 1.76 23.52 6.78
N PRO A 645 1.45 23.60 5.46
CA PRO A 645 2.00 24.61 4.58
C PRO A 645 1.12 25.87 4.48
N TRP A 646 0.25 26.09 5.49
CA TRP A 646 -0.89 27.03 5.46
C TRP A 646 -1.97 26.54 4.48
N GLY A 647 -3.17 26.20 4.97
CA GLY A 647 -4.28 25.70 4.13
C GLY A 647 -4.28 24.20 3.80
N GLY A 648 -3.25 23.44 4.19
CA GLY A 648 -3.19 21.98 4.14
C GLY A 648 -2.61 21.40 5.44
N GLN A 649 -2.77 20.10 5.71
CA GLN A 649 -2.21 19.50 6.92
C GLN A 649 -1.86 18.00 6.79
N THR A 650 -0.78 17.61 7.49
CA THR A 650 -0.41 16.24 7.83
C THR A 650 -0.48 16.11 9.35
N GLN A 651 -1.39 15.28 9.88
CA GLN A 651 -1.67 15.23 11.33
C GLN A 651 -1.25 13.89 11.95
N SER A 652 -0.86 13.91 13.23
CA SER A 652 -0.65 12.70 14.04
C SER A 652 -1.91 12.28 14.81
N THR A 653 -1.92 11.05 15.34
CA THR A 653 -2.93 10.54 16.28
C THR A 653 -2.50 10.60 17.75
N THR A 654 -1.20 10.53 18.03
CA THR A 654 -0.69 10.45 19.40
C THR A 654 -0.79 11.80 20.09
N VAL A 655 -1.37 11.80 21.30
CA VAL A 655 -1.33 12.93 22.23
C VAL A 655 0.07 13.06 22.82
N VAL A 656 0.69 14.22 22.65
CA VAL A 656 2.11 14.46 23.00
C VAL A 656 2.31 15.42 24.18
N THR A 657 1.23 15.86 24.81
CA THR A 657 1.24 16.84 25.91
C THR A 657 1.23 16.18 27.28
N ASN A 658 1.94 15.07 27.43
CA ASN A 658 1.92 14.22 28.63
C ASN A 658 3.08 14.52 29.61
N GLY A 659 3.87 15.56 29.36
CA GLY A 659 5.04 15.92 30.17
C GLY A 659 6.27 15.03 29.98
N LEU A 660 6.24 14.08 29.03
CA LEU A 660 7.37 13.24 28.66
C LEU A 660 8.12 13.81 27.46
N TRP A 661 9.34 13.32 27.26
CA TRP A 661 10.11 13.62 26.05
C TRP A 661 9.57 12.82 24.87
N HIS A 662 9.30 13.53 23.78
CA HIS A 662 8.92 12.96 22.50
C HIS A 662 9.92 13.33 21.41
N HIS A 663 10.18 12.40 20.51
CA HIS A 663 10.91 12.63 19.27
C HIS A 663 9.93 12.70 18.12
N VAL A 664 9.97 13.79 17.34
CA VAL A 664 9.10 13.99 16.18
C VAL A 664 9.94 14.10 14.94
N VAL A 665 9.56 13.37 13.91
CA VAL A 665 10.10 13.53 12.57
C VAL A 665 8.95 13.78 11.60
N TRP A 666 9.07 14.85 10.80
CA TRP A 666 8.22 15.05 9.63
C TRP A 666 9.07 14.98 8.37
N THR A 667 8.56 14.34 7.32
CA THR A 667 9.26 14.21 6.03
C THR A 667 8.30 14.41 4.87
N THR A 668 8.76 15.03 3.78
CA THR A 668 8.03 15.10 2.50
C THR A 668 8.97 14.88 1.32
N ASP A 669 8.44 14.28 0.26
CA ASP A 669 9.14 14.16 -1.03
C ASP A 669 9.14 15.49 -1.84
N GLY A 670 8.33 16.47 -1.42
CA GLY A 670 8.18 17.77 -2.07
C GLY A 670 7.45 17.75 -3.43
N VAL A 671 7.27 16.59 -4.06
CA VAL A 671 6.71 16.44 -5.42
C VAL A 671 5.23 16.14 -5.36
N THR A 672 4.81 15.25 -4.46
CA THR A 672 3.43 14.78 -4.39
C THR A 672 2.59 15.55 -3.37
N GLY A 673 3.23 16.40 -2.58
CA GLY A 673 2.56 17.13 -1.49
C GLY A 673 2.22 16.24 -0.29
N HIS A 674 2.69 14.99 -0.30
CA HIS A 674 2.49 14.03 0.76
C HIS A 674 3.59 14.15 1.84
N GLY A 675 3.16 14.15 3.10
CA GLY A 675 4.00 14.21 4.27
C GLY A 675 3.80 12.99 5.18
N LYS A 676 4.86 12.56 5.86
CA LYS A 676 4.77 11.55 6.93
C LYS A 676 5.17 12.15 8.25
N LEU A 677 4.41 11.83 9.30
CA LEU A 677 4.73 12.14 10.69
C LEU A 677 5.10 10.88 11.44
N TYR A 678 6.24 10.92 12.12
CA TYR A 678 6.70 9.89 13.02
C TYR A 678 6.77 10.46 14.43
N ILE A 679 6.18 9.74 15.38
CA ILE A 679 6.25 10.04 16.82
C ILE A 679 7.00 8.89 17.47
N ASP A 680 8.10 9.19 18.17
CA ASP A 680 8.93 8.22 18.87
C ASP A 680 9.39 7.04 17.99
N GLY A 681 9.69 7.35 16.73
CA GLY A 681 10.13 6.37 15.73
C GLY A 681 9.01 5.59 15.02
N ILE A 682 7.74 5.84 15.36
CA ILE A 682 6.59 5.13 14.79
C ILE A 682 5.83 6.04 13.83
N ASP A 683 5.53 5.57 12.61
CA ASP A 683 4.65 6.28 11.67
C ASP A 683 3.28 6.49 12.32
N ASN A 684 2.90 7.75 12.47
CA ASN A 684 1.73 8.19 13.20
C ASN A 684 0.81 9.04 12.31
N THR A 685 0.98 8.99 11.00
CA THR A 685 0.26 9.82 10.03
C THR A 685 -1.23 9.42 9.98
N SER A 686 -2.11 10.28 10.47
CA SER A 686 -3.57 10.06 10.53
C SER A 686 -4.29 10.57 9.29
N SER A 687 -3.76 11.63 8.69
CA SER A 687 -4.24 12.24 7.47
C SER A 687 -3.07 12.92 6.78
N ASP A 688 -3.09 12.88 5.46
CA ASP A 688 -2.11 13.54 4.62
C ASP A 688 -2.82 14.00 3.34
N GLY A 689 -3.35 15.22 3.36
CA GLY A 689 -4.29 15.65 2.32
C GLY A 689 -3.66 16.02 0.97
N GLY A 690 -2.42 15.57 0.69
CA GLY A 690 -1.79 15.65 -0.64
C GLY A 690 -1.68 17.07 -1.19
N TYR A 691 -1.17 17.99 -0.37
CA TYR A 691 -1.23 19.43 -0.67
C TYR A 691 0.04 19.93 -1.34
N SER A 692 -0.09 20.78 -2.36
CA SER A 692 1.06 21.38 -3.04
C SER A 692 1.96 22.15 -2.06
N LEU A 693 3.27 21.90 -2.12
CA LEU A 693 4.28 22.59 -1.33
C LEU A 693 5.03 23.61 -2.20
N ALA A 694 4.95 24.88 -1.82
CA ALA A 694 5.61 25.99 -2.50
C ALA A 694 6.14 27.00 -1.48
N THR A 695 6.89 26.53 -0.48
CA THR A 695 7.33 27.34 0.66
C THR A 695 8.04 28.60 0.17
N ALA A 696 7.54 29.77 0.55
CA ALA A 696 8.14 31.03 0.15
C ALA A 696 9.54 31.16 0.74
N ALA A 697 10.43 31.82 0.01
CA ALA A 697 11.65 32.33 0.61
C ALA A 697 11.25 33.31 1.72
N SER A 698 11.56 32.93 2.95
CA SER A 698 11.28 33.75 4.13
C SER A 698 12.59 34.14 4.76
N THR A 699 12.71 35.40 5.16
CA THR A 699 13.85 35.85 5.96
C THR A 699 13.74 35.36 7.40
N THR A 700 12.61 34.78 7.82
CA THR A 700 12.32 34.51 9.23
C THR A 700 12.02 33.04 9.51
N LEU A 701 12.80 32.46 10.41
CA LEU A 701 12.56 31.17 11.08
C LEU A 701 12.14 31.45 12.53
N TYR A 702 11.12 30.74 13.00
CA TYR A 702 10.64 30.73 14.38
C TYR A 702 10.72 29.34 15.00
#